data_AF-A0A7C5N629-F1
#
_entry.id   AF-A0A7C5N629-F1
#
_cell.length_a   1.000
_cell.length_b   1.000
_cell.length_c   1.000
_cell.angle_alpha   90.00
_cell.angle_beta   90.00
_cell.angle_gamma   90.00
#
_symmetry.space_group_name_H-M   'P 1'
#
loop_
_entity.id
_entity.type
_entity.pdbx_description
1 polymer ?
#
loop_
_entity_poly.entity_id
_entity_poly.type
_entity_poly.pdbx_seq_one_letter_code
_entity_poly.pdbx_strand_id
1 'polypeptide(L)'
;MSAGSDLGFEYPAGPAEAPADLTRPTRSYRLHAWVAMLALLGFVALYAALTGWFCWTTYRMVRGALQGGPNAFQGFLMAVPTGFFAIFLVKGLFFVKRGQLEGLTEITREEQPELLAFLERIAAETGAPKPHRVFLSPRVNAGVFYDISLLNLLLPTRKNLEIGLGLINVLSVSELKAVLAHEFGHFAQRTMAVGRWVYISQQVAAAIIANRDALDRLLIFISSIDIRVAWIGWIMRVIVWAIRAVLETAFGLVVIAERALSKEMELNADLVSVSVCGSDALVHALHKLQAADEAWEQAVGFMAAERGRGRATADLFAVQTRFLEHTRRVLGDETYGAVPPLPEGGHAEHRVFKAALGQPPRMWSSHPPNREREDNAKRCYIPVRLCEQSAWAVITEPDVLRARVTASLLDSMDGDGEPAALDTVPIEESIAALDEDFDRPSLDRRYHGLYLGRSPVRAFADVREAYGTVPADEAAIRQALDALYPESLGDDVVAMRDLEEEHGMLEALRDGLLDAPGGVIQHRGRMLRKKELADVVESVDSERAAARRKLEAHDRACRAAHRAAAQHIGRGWDEYHHSLVTLLHYATHGEANLEDAAGLLANTWSVVIADGRVSSAELDRLVRVATDLYMVLSRLDDQRPHVALPEPILAKLEIESWAGALPEEFALGMPSTANMGDWLTVVDSWLNAYGGALGALRRVVLDELLLTEARLDAWMRGERPERDALDAAEDDPDGIPAAPAPGIVPPGYETLLVGHERPRQKKLDWWDRFQTADGVVPSIARFAVAAAIVGAVMAMGGMVGTPTVVAYNGLDREVTVDLGGRTQTLAPYGHAEIELAGAGPIHVEARTDEGTVIEAFDEMVDASFGRYVYNVAGASPLVEWTAAYGSAAEVPPRMLGAPRWTTTEVNHVFEEPPQSVSTKSSGATRKALAAPDRRMGLAMLGWLDDQSERDRIALLHARWDSLTSTMTPLWMSRAAMKQDGFNDVLAERLEEVPNHVGLLRMEQDMAEGDAKEAVCRRHATLADAKPDDYDLAYLTARCLTDDDKARQAFYEGHEAAPNNPWFAMAVGMHEAREGRWAQALPLLERARKAVPFLAPVADTEARVRRRIAMSEGRFAELADLAVAWPLLEHHLRVEGSEPLDSPYLLAQRALSRGQIDSALSTCGNGPECDSLIWLVAASDGAGPSEVQSAMALAEVRRGLGGHAAFAALALGRREGQHVAALTEAL
;
A
#
# COMPACT_ATOMS: atom_id res chain seq x y z
N MET A 1 16.55 -37.95 -46.61
CA MET A 1 15.88 -38.55 -47.79
C MET A 1 14.57 -37.82 -48.02
N SER A 2 14.49 -37.15 -49.18
CA SER A 2 13.29 -36.74 -49.95
C SER A 2 12.10 -36.06 -49.25
N ALA A 3 12.08 -34.72 -49.29
CA ALA A 3 10.88 -33.95 -49.62
C ALA A 3 11.34 -32.60 -50.19
N GLY A 4 11.80 -32.60 -51.45
CA GLY A 4 11.82 -31.37 -52.24
C GLY A 4 10.37 -31.04 -52.58
N SER A 5 9.75 -30.13 -51.83
CA SER A 5 8.73 -29.29 -52.43
C SER A 5 9.50 -28.35 -53.36
N ASP A 6 9.32 -28.46 -54.67
CA ASP A 6 9.70 -27.41 -55.59
C ASP A 6 8.91 -26.16 -55.15
N LEU A 7 9.57 -25.27 -54.42
CA LEU A 7 9.04 -23.94 -54.11
C LEU A 7 8.99 -23.18 -55.44
N GLY A 8 7.94 -22.40 -55.71
CA GLY A 8 7.82 -21.58 -56.92
C GLY A 8 8.84 -20.44 -57.02
N PHE A 9 9.77 -20.32 -56.06
CA PHE A 9 10.74 -19.24 -55.93
C PHE A 9 12.13 -19.75 -55.48
N GLU A 10 13.17 -18.91 -55.62
CA GLU A 10 14.53 -19.25 -55.20
C GLU A 10 14.68 -19.16 -53.67
N TYR A 11 14.80 -20.31 -52.99
CA TYR A 11 15.06 -20.34 -51.55
C TYR A 11 16.52 -19.92 -51.22
N PRO A 12 16.75 -18.89 -50.40
CA PRO A 12 18.10 -18.45 -50.02
C PRO A 12 18.82 -19.53 -49.21
N ALA A 13 19.92 -20.05 -49.75
CA ALA A 13 20.75 -21.04 -49.06
C ALA A 13 21.42 -20.44 -47.81
N GLY A 14 21.53 -21.23 -46.74
CA GLY A 14 22.28 -20.82 -45.55
C GLY A 14 23.80 -20.84 -45.74
N PRO A 15 24.56 -20.35 -44.75
CA PRO A 15 26.03 -20.34 -44.79
C PRO A 15 26.61 -21.77 -44.85
N ALA A 16 27.74 -21.93 -45.54
CA ALA A 16 28.41 -23.22 -45.68
C ALA A 16 29.02 -23.73 -44.37
N GLU A 17 29.56 -22.82 -43.54
CA GLU A 17 30.08 -23.11 -42.20
C GLU A 17 29.67 -21.97 -41.24
N ALA A 18 29.01 -22.32 -40.13
CA ALA A 18 28.73 -21.41 -39.01
C ALA A 18 29.26 -22.04 -37.71
N PRO A 19 29.86 -21.27 -36.77
CA PRO A 19 30.37 -21.83 -35.52
C PRO A 19 29.26 -22.51 -34.71
N ALA A 20 29.50 -23.76 -34.27
CA ALA A 20 28.51 -24.56 -33.54
C ALA A 20 28.12 -23.99 -32.16
N ASP A 21 28.90 -23.03 -31.64
CA ASP A 21 28.65 -22.32 -30.39
C ASP A 21 28.13 -20.89 -30.58
N LEU A 22 27.93 -20.42 -31.82
CA LEU A 22 27.49 -19.05 -32.12
C LEU A 22 26.19 -18.67 -31.39
N THR A 23 25.22 -19.58 -31.35
CA THR A 23 23.89 -19.37 -30.76
C THR A 23 23.81 -19.75 -29.28
N ARG A 24 24.91 -20.20 -28.65
CA ARG A 24 24.89 -20.60 -27.24
C ARG A 24 24.62 -19.40 -26.32
N PRO A 25 23.72 -19.52 -25.33
CA PRO A 25 23.43 -18.43 -24.40
C PRO A 25 24.68 -17.98 -23.64
N THR A 26 24.89 -16.67 -23.57
CA THR A 26 26.02 -16.06 -22.86
C THR A 26 25.85 -16.21 -21.33
N ARG A 27 26.92 -15.93 -20.57
CA ARG A 27 26.81 -15.84 -19.09
C ARG A 27 25.84 -14.74 -18.66
N SER A 28 25.84 -13.61 -19.38
CA SER A 28 24.93 -12.48 -19.16
C SER A 28 23.48 -12.92 -19.32
N TYR A 29 23.15 -13.58 -20.44
CA TYR A 29 21.84 -14.16 -20.68
C TYR A 29 21.36 -15.05 -19.52
N ARG A 30 22.21 -15.99 -19.07
CA ARG A 30 21.85 -16.92 -17.98
C ARG A 30 21.63 -16.20 -16.66
N LEU A 31 22.43 -15.18 -16.36
CA LEU A 31 22.29 -14.38 -15.14
C LEU A 31 20.97 -13.60 -15.16
N HIS A 32 20.68 -12.87 -16.24
CA HIS A 32 19.43 -12.10 -16.37
C HIS A 32 18.20 -13.01 -16.33
N ALA A 33 18.27 -14.22 -16.90
CA ALA A 33 17.21 -15.22 -16.80
C ALA A 33 16.94 -15.64 -15.35
N TRP A 34 17.99 -15.90 -14.56
CA TRP A 34 17.85 -16.21 -13.13
C TRP A 34 17.31 -15.03 -12.34
N VAL A 35 17.78 -13.81 -12.60
CA VAL A 35 17.31 -12.59 -11.93
C VAL A 35 15.83 -12.35 -12.22
N ALA A 36 15.40 -12.45 -13.49
CA ALA A 36 13.99 -12.30 -13.86
C ALA A 36 13.11 -13.36 -13.21
N MET A 37 13.55 -14.62 -13.17
CA MET A 37 12.81 -15.70 -12.51
C MET A 37 12.71 -15.52 -11.00
N LEU A 38 13.79 -15.11 -10.33
CA LEU A 38 13.79 -14.82 -8.89
C LEU A 38 12.92 -13.59 -8.56
N ALA A 39 12.99 -12.54 -9.37
CA ALA A 39 12.15 -11.35 -9.20
C ALA A 39 10.66 -11.70 -9.34
N LEU A 40 10.30 -12.47 -10.37
CA LEU A 40 8.94 -12.94 -10.60
C LEU A 40 8.46 -13.85 -9.45
N LEU A 41 9.28 -14.83 -9.03
CA LEU A 41 8.94 -15.71 -7.91
C LEU A 41 8.76 -14.92 -6.61
N GLY A 42 9.61 -13.93 -6.37
CA GLY A 42 9.51 -13.01 -5.24
C GLY A 42 8.22 -12.20 -5.27
N PHE A 43 7.83 -11.68 -6.43
CA PHE A 43 6.56 -10.97 -6.62
C PHE A 43 5.36 -11.88 -6.36
N VAL A 44 5.34 -13.08 -6.95
CA VAL A 44 4.25 -14.06 -6.75
C VAL A 44 4.15 -14.47 -5.28
N ALA A 45 5.28 -14.73 -4.62
CA ALA A 45 5.33 -15.07 -3.21
C ALA A 45 4.84 -13.93 -2.31
N LEU A 46 5.27 -12.69 -2.58
CA LEU A 46 4.80 -11.49 -1.87
C LEU A 46 3.28 -11.32 -2.02
N TYR A 47 2.78 -11.42 -3.26
CA TYR A 47 1.37 -11.28 -3.55
C TYR A 47 0.52 -12.37 -2.89
N ALA A 48 0.96 -13.63 -2.97
CA ALA A 48 0.29 -14.76 -2.32
C ALA A 48 0.33 -14.65 -0.79
N ALA A 49 1.45 -14.20 -0.21
CA ALA A 49 1.59 -13.98 1.22
C ALA A 49 0.66 -12.87 1.71
N LEU A 50 0.60 -11.73 1.01
CA LEU A 50 -0.28 -10.62 1.36
C LEU A 50 -1.76 -11.04 1.27
N THR A 51 -2.14 -11.68 0.16
CA THR A 51 -3.51 -12.16 -0.07
C THR A 51 -3.90 -13.21 0.98
N GLY A 52 -3.04 -14.21 1.20
CA GLY A 52 -3.23 -15.24 2.20
C GLY A 52 -3.36 -14.67 3.60
N TRP A 53 -2.56 -13.66 3.95
CA TRP A 53 -2.62 -12.99 5.25
C TRP A 53 -3.95 -12.25 5.47
N PHE A 54 -4.43 -11.48 4.49
CA PHE A 54 -5.73 -10.79 4.60
C PHE A 54 -6.90 -11.78 4.63
N CYS A 55 -6.88 -12.83 3.81
CA CYS A 55 -7.89 -13.89 3.83
C CYS A 55 -7.92 -14.63 5.18
N TRP A 56 -6.75 -15.00 5.71
CA TRP A 56 -6.61 -15.67 7.00
C TRP A 56 -7.09 -14.78 8.15
N THR A 57 -6.70 -13.51 8.15
CA THR A 57 -7.12 -12.54 9.17
C THR A 57 -8.63 -12.34 9.14
N THR A 58 -9.23 -12.19 7.95
CA THR A 58 -10.68 -12.09 7.79
C THR A 58 -11.38 -13.34 8.33
N TYR A 59 -10.91 -14.53 7.96
CA TYR A 59 -11.45 -15.80 8.45
C TYR A 59 -11.39 -15.89 9.98
N ARG A 60 -10.25 -15.53 10.59
CA ARG A 60 -10.05 -15.53 12.04
C ARG A 60 -11.02 -14.56 12.75
N MET A 61 -11.18 -13.34 12.22
CA MET A 61 -12.09 -12.34 12.78
C MET A 61 -13.55 -12.78 12.69
N VAL A 62 -13.99 -13.30 11.53
CA VAL A 62 -15.37 -13.78 11.33
C VAL A 62 -15.65 -14.99 12.23
N ARG A 63 -14.73 -15.97 12.28
CA ARG A 63 -14.90 -17.15 13.13
C ARG A 63 -14.96 -16.78 14.60
N GLY A 64 -14.08 -15.90 15.07
CA GLY A 64 -14.09 -15.43 16.46
C GLY A 64 -15.36 -14.64 16.79
N ALA A 65 -15.86 -13.81 15.88
CA ALA A 65 -17.12 -13.08 16.08
C ALA A 65 -18.33 -14.04 16.15
N LEU A 66 -18.35 -15.11 15.32
CA LEU A 66 -19.40 -16.13 15.34
C LEU A 66 -19.38 -17.00 16.61
N GLN A 67 -18.21 -17.18 17.23
CA GLN A 67 -18.06 -17.90 18.49
C GLN A 67 -18.57 -17.11 19.72
N GLY A 68 -18.80 -15.80 19.59
CA GLY A 68 -19.32 -14.94 20.66
C GLY A 68 -18.23 -14.37 21.59
N GLY A 69 -18.66 -13.67 22.64
CA GLY A 69 -17.78 -13.01 23.63
C GLY A 69 -17.92 -11.47 23.65
N PRO A 70 -17.40 -10.81 24.70
CA PRO A 70 -17.59 -9.37 24.94
C PRO A 70 -17.03 -8.48 23.80
N ASN A 71 -16.03 -8.95 23.07
CA ASN A 71 -15.43 -8.24 21.93
C ASN A 71 -15.91 -8.76 20.55
N ALA A 72 -16.93 -9.62 20.47
CA ALA A 72 -17.42 -10.17 19.21
C ALA A 72 -17.87 -9.09 18.21
N PHE A 73 -18.50 -8.01 18.69
CA PHE A 73 -18.87 -6.86 17.86
C PHE A 73 -17.65 -6.15 17.26
N GLN A 74 -16.57 -5.99 18.04
CA GLN A 74 -15.31 -5.43 17.53
C GLN A 74 -14.68 -6.35 16.48
N GLY A 75 -14.74 -7.67 16.69
CA GLY A 75 -14.31 -8.66 15.71
C GLY A 75 -15.08 -8.53 14.37
N PHE A 76 -16.40 -8.35 14.43
CA PHE A 76 -17.21 -8.10 13.23
C PHE A 76 -16.84 -6.78 12.54
N LEU A 77 -16.66 -5.70 13.32
CA LEU A 77 -16.27 -4.39 12.81
C LEU A 77 -14.89 -4.43 12.12
N MET A 78 -13.94 -5.20 12.65
CA MET A 78 -12.60 -5.39 12.07
C MET A 78 -12.56 -6.38 10.91
N ALA A 79 -13.52 -7.31 10.83
CA ALA A 79 -13.67 -8.23 9.71
C ALA A 79 -14.06 -7.51 8.40
N VAL A 80 -14.81 -6.41 8.48
CA VAL A 80 -15.25 -5.64 7.30
C VAL A 80 -14.07 -5.05 6.50
N PRO A 81 -13.16 -4.24 7.09
CA PRO A 81 -12.03 -3.68 6.34
C PRO A 81 -11.03 -4.75 5.90
N THR A 82 -10.74 -5.76 6.73
CA THR A 82 -9.84 -6.86 6.34
C THR A 82 -10.42 -7.70 5.20
N GLY A 83 -11.73 -7.99 5.25
CA GLY A 83 -12.46 -8.67 4.19
C GLY A 83 -12.51 -7.86 2.89
N PHE A 84 -12.66 -6.53 2.99
CA PHE A 84 -12.56 -5.64 1.82
C PHE A 84 -11.20 -5.78 1.14
N PHE A 85 -10.08 -5.72 1.89
CA PHE A 85 -8.74 -5.87 1.32
C PHE A 85 -8.49 -7.28 0.75
N ALA A 86 -9.02 -8.32 1.39
CA ALA A 86 -8.98 -9.68 0.88
C ALA A 86 -9.70 -9.78 -0.48
N ILE A 87 -10.92 -9.25 -0.58
CA ILE A 87 -11.69 -9.22 -1.84
C ILE A 87 -10.95 -8.39 -2.90
N PHE A 88 -10.43 -7.22 -2.53
CA PHE A 88 -9.66 -6.34 -3.42
C PHE A 88 -8.46 -7.07 -4.05
N LEU A 89 -7.69 -7.82 -3.26
CA LEU A 89 -6.57 -8.62 -3.76
C LEU A 89 -7.07 -9.80 -4.58
N VAL A 90 -7.96 -10.64 -4.05
CA VAL A 90 -8.46 -11.86 -4.71
C VAL A 90 -9.11 -11.57 -6.07
N LYS A 91 -9.82 -10.45 -6.21
CA LYS A 91 -10.43 -10.04 -7.47
C LYS A 91 -9.41 -9.95 -8.62
N GLY A 92 -8.19 -9.49 -8.35
CA GLY A 92 -7.12 -9.36 -9.34
C GLY A 92 -6.75 -10.67 -10.04
N LEU A 93 -7.04 -11.82 -9.42
CA LEU A 93 -6.78 -13.15 -9.99
C LEU A 93 -7.80 -13.58 -11.06
N PHE A 94 -8.97 -12.92 -11.16
CA PHE A 94 -10.07 -13.34 -12.03
C PHE A 94 -10.33 -12.42 -13.23
N PHE A 95 -9.82 -11.18 -13.23
CA PHE A 95 -10.02 -10.20 -14.30
C PHE A 95 -8.84 -10.20 -15.29
N VAL A 96 -8.77 -11.20 -16.17
CA VAL A 96 -7.80 -11.27 -17.28
C VAL A 96 -8.53 -10.97 -18.59
N LYS A 97 -8.20 -9.84 -19.24
CA LYS A 97 -8.72 -9.53 -20.58
C LYS A 97 -8.11 -10.53 -21.57
N ARG A 98 -8.96 -11.22 -22.33
CA ARG A 98 -8.49 -12.00 -23.50
C ARG A 98 -7.87 -11.01 -24.48
N GLY A 99 -6.65 -11.28 -24.94
CA GLY A 99 -6.05 -10.46 -25.99
C GLY A 99 -6.94 -10.45 -27.22
N GLN A 100 -7.16 -9.28 -27.77
CA GLN A 100 -7.94 -9.11 -28.99
C GLN A 100 -7.11 -9.66 -30.16
N LEU A 101 -7.69 -10.61 -30.89
CA LEU A 101 -7.21 -11.10 -32.19
C LEU A 101 -7.79 -10.26 -33.34
N GLU A 102 -8.32 -9.07 -33.04
CA GLU A 102 -8.97 -8.18 -33.99
C GLU A 102 -7.96 -7.71 -35.06
N GLY A 103 -8.31 -7.85 -36.33
CA GLY A 103 -7.47 -7.45 -37.47
C GLY A 103 -6.39 -8.46 -37.91
N LEU A 104 -6.35 -9.67 -37.35
CA LEU A 104 -5.43 -10.75 -37.77
C LEU A 104 -6.17 -11.80 -38.62
N THR A 105 -5.62 -12.12 -39.80
CA THR A 105 -6.16 -13.19 -40.68
C THR A 105 -5.38 -14.48 -40.46
N GLU A 106 -5.99 -15.51 -39.86
CA GLU A 106 -5.38 -16.85 -39.76
C GLU A 106 -5.28 -17.46 -41.17
N ILE A 107 -4.12 -18.04 -41.51
CA ILE A 107 -3.90 -18.70 -42.79
C ILE A 107 -3.76 -20.22 -42.66
N THR A 108 -4.31 -20.94 -43.63
CA THR A 108 -4.17 -22.41 -43.71
C THR A 108 -3.20 -22.85 -44.80
N ARG A 109 -2.85 -24.14 -44.79
CA ARG A 109 -1.99 -24.75 -45.82
C ARG A 109 -2.65 -24.77 -47.20
N GLU A 110 -3.97 -24.82 -47.27
CA GLU A 110 -4.68 -24.73 -48.55
C GLU A 110 -4.59 -23.32 -49.15
N GLU A 111 -4.59 -22.28 -48.30
CA GLU A 111 -4.59 -20.88 -48.75
C GLU A 111 -3.20 -20.37 -49.15
N GLN A 112 -2.15 -20.73 -48.39
CA GLN A 112 -0.79 -20.20 -48.57
C GLN A 112 0.27 -21.32 -48.48
N PRO A 113 0.28 -22.28 -49.42
CA PRO A 113 1.15 -23.46 -49.36
C PRO A 113 2.64 -23.14 -49.41
N GLU A 114 3.04 -22.13 -50.20
CA GLU A 114 4.44 -21.73 -50.38
C GLU A 114 5.02 -21.07 -49.12
N LEU A 115 4.26 -20.17 -48.49
CA LEU A 115 4.62 -19.54 -47.22
C LEU A 115 4.78 -20.57 -46.11
N LEU A 116 3.87 -21.54 -45.99
CA LEU A 116 3.97 -22.57 -44.97
C LEU A 116 5.18 -23.49 -45.22
N ALA A 117 5.47 -23.85 -46.46
CA ALA A 117 6.67 -24.63 -46.80
C ALA A 117 7.96 -23.85 -46.51
N PHE A 118 7.97 -22.54 -46.76
CA PHE A 118 9.07 -21.64 -46.41
C PHE A 118 9.34 -21.62 -44.90
N LEU A 119 8.29 -21.43 -44.09
CA LEU A 119 8.34 -21.46 -42.63
C LEU A 119 8.81 -22.82 -42.09
N GLU A 120 8.33 -23.93 -42.66
CA GLU A 120 8.76 -25.27 -42.25
C GLU A 120 10.25 -25.51 -42.49
N ARG A 121 10.79 -24.97 -43.59
CA ARG A 121 12.21 -25.07 -43.90
C ARG A 121 13.06 -24.22 -42.96
N ILE A 122 12.63 -22.99 -42.65
CA ILE A 122 13.32 -22.13 -41.66
C ILE A 122 13.29 -22.79 -40.27
N ALA A 123 12.16 -23.39 -39.87
CA ALA A 123 12.05 -24.12 -38.61
C ALA A 123 13.04 -25.30 -38.54
N ALA A 124 13.21 -26.02 -39.66
CA ALA A 124 14.17 -27.12 -39.76
C ALA A 124 15.63 -26.63 -39.68
N GLU A 125 15.96 -25.52 -40.35
CA GLU A 125 17.32 -24.94 -40.35
C GLU A 125 17.70 -24.33 -38.99
N THR A 126 16.76 -23.70 -38.30
CA THR A 126 16.98 -23.10 -36.97
C THR A 126 16.86 -24.12 -35.81
N GLY A 127 16.33 -25.32 -36.08
CA GLY A 127 16.04 -26.33 -35.05
C GLY A 127 14.88 -25.94 -34.11
N ALA A 128 14.05 -24.98 -34.52
CA ALA A 128 12.93 -24.46 -33.75
C ALA A 128 11.64 -25.28 -33.95
N PRO A 129 10.73 -25.32 -32.96
CA PRO A 129 9.41 -25.93 -33.14
C PRO A 129 8.56 -25.14 -34.17
N LYS A 130 7.73 -25.85 -34.93
CA LYS A 130 6.80 -25.23 -35.90
C LYS A 130 5.75 -24.34 -35.20
N PRO A 131 5.32 -23.22 -35.81
CA PRO A 131 4.22 -22.42 -35.29
C PRO A 131 2.93 -23.23 -35.23
N HIS A 132 2.09 -22.95 -34.23
CA HIS A 132 0.80 -23.61 -34.12
C HIS A 132 -0.22 -23.08 -35.11
N ARG A 133 -0.26 -21.76 -35.25
CA ARG A 133 -1.06 -21.00 -36.21
C ARG A 133 -0.22 -19.85 -36.74
N VAL A 134 -0.49 -19.46 -37.98
CA VAL A 134 0.16 -18.34 -38.65
C VAL A 134 -0.91 -17.33 -38.99
N PHE A 135 -0.66 -16.07 -38.69
CA PHE A 135 -1.56 -14.95 -38.92
C PHE A 135 -0.89 -13.93 -39.82
N LEU A 136 -1.67 -13.34 -40.71
CA LEU A 136 -1.26 -12.21 -41.53
C LEU A 136 -1.88 -10.93 -40.98
N SER A 137 -1.10 -9.85 -41.00
CA SER A 137 -1.54 -8.52 -40.60
C SER A 137 -1.14 -7.49 -41.65
N PRO A 138 -1.75 -6.30 -41.67
CA PRO A 138 -1.35 -5.24 -42.61
C PRO A 138 -0.01 -4.58 -42.24
N ARG A 139 0.47 -4.75 -41.00
CA ARG A 139 1.57 -3.97 -40.40
C ARG A 139 2.95 -4.25 -41.03
N VAL A 140 3.92 -3.40 -40.74
CA VAL A 140 5.36 -3.64 -40.98
C VAL A 140 5.96 -4.35 -39.76
N ASN A 141 5.48 -5.56 -39.45
CA ASN A 141 5.90 -6.27 -38.25
C ASN A 141 5.84 -7.80 -38.43
N ALA A 142 6.76 -8.53 -37.81
CA ALA A 142 6.67 -9.97 -37.63
C ALA A 142 6.87 -10.28 -36.15
N GLY A 143 6.13 -11.24 -35.60
CA GLY A 143 6.18 -11.45 -34.16
C GLY A 143 5.60 -12.77 -33.67
N VAL A 144 6.15 -13.27 -32.57
CA VAL A 144 5.63 -14.45 -31.87
C VAL A 144 4.69 -14.05 -30.74
N PHE A 145 3.48 -14.63 -30.70
CA PHE A 145 2.51 -14.38 -29.63
C PHE A 145 1.81 -15.67 -29.13
N TYR A 146 1.02 -15.55 -28.06
CA TYR A 146 0.35 -16.68 -27.39
C TYR A 146 -1.16 -16.44 -27.26
N ASP A 147 -1.93 -17.54 -27.28
CA ASP A 147 -3.32 -17.52 -26.79
C ASP A 147 -3.32 -17.26 -25.28
N ILE A 148 -4.05 -16.24 -24.82
CA ILE A 148 -4.03 -15.80 -23.42
C ILE A 148 -5.11 -16.54 -22.62
N SER A 149 -4.71 -17.21 -21.53
CA SER A 149 -5.61 -17.84 -20.55
C SER A 149 -4.89 -18.05 -19.21
N LEU A 150 -5.61 -17.93 -18.09
CA LEU A 150 -5.08 -18.23 -16.74
C LEU A 150 -4.62 -19.69 -16.59
N LEU A 151 -5.21 -20.63 -17.35
CA LEU A 151 -4.81 -22.04 -17.38
C LEU A 151 -3.36 -22.23 -17.89
N ASN A 152 -2.82 -21.23 -18.60
CA ASN A 152 -1.48 -21.25 -19.19
C ASN A 152 -0.36 -20.97 -18.17
N LEU A 153 -0.71 -20.69 -16.90
CA LEU A 153 0.24 -20.71 -15.77
C LEU A 153 0.70 -22.13 -15.43
N LEU A 154 -0.17 -23.13 -15.65
CA LEU A 154 0.06 -24.53 -15.27
C LEU A 154 0.27 -25.45 -16.48
N LEU A 155 -0.19 -25.06 -17.67
CA LEU A 155 -0.10 -25.85 -18.91
C LEU A 155 0.72 -25.16 -20.00
N PRO A 156 1.49 -25.89 -20.84
CA PRO A 156 2.24 -25.30 -21.94
C PRO A 156 1.32 -24.70 -23.02
N THR A 157 1.54 -23.43 -23.37
CA THR A 157 0.88 -22.78 -24.51
C THR A 157 1.57 -23.08 -25.83
N ARG A 158 0.77 -23.10 -26.89
CA ARG A 158 1.26 -23.18 -28.26
C ARG A 158 1.59 -21.76 -28.76
N LYS A 159 2.69 -21.61 -29.50
CA LYS A 159 3.19 -20.32 -30.04
C LYS A 159 2.57 -20.07 -31.41
N ASN A 160 2.04 -18.88 -31.63
CA ASN A 160 1.51 -18.41 -32.92
C ASN A 160 2.51 -17.41 -33.54
N LEU A 161 2.49 -17.29 -34.86
CA LEU A 161 3.35 -16.37 -35.62
C LEU A 161 2.48 -15.35 -36.35
N GLU A 162 2.78 -14.06 -36.21
CA GLU A 162 2.26 -12.97 -37.04
C GLU A 162 3.30 -12.62 -38.11
N ILE A 163 2.84 -12.42 -39.35
CA ILE A 163 3.65 -11.89 -40.45
C ILE A 163 2.87 -10.74 -41.09
N GLY A 164 3.42 -9.55 -40.97
CA GLY A 164 2.85 -8.34 -41.55
C GLY A 164 3.11 -8.25 -43.05
N LEU A 165 2.12 -7.88 -43.84
CA LEU A 165 2.25 -7.73 -45.28
C LEU A 165 3.02 -6.45 -45.67
N GLY A 166 2.99 -5.41 -44.83
CA GLY A 166 3.76 -4.19 -45.04
C GLY A 166 5.28 -4.44 -45.01
N LEU A 167 5.74 -5.48 -44.30
CA LEU A 167 7.15 -5.91 -44.35
C LEU A 167 7.47 -6.72 -45.60
N ILE A 168 6.56 -7.59 -46.04
CA ILE A 168 6.73 -8.41 -47.25
C ILE A 168 6.83 -7.50 -48.47
N ASN A 169 6.13 -6.37 -48.46
CA ASN A 169 6.13 -5.42 -49.55
C ASN A 169 7.49 -4.77 -49.84
N VAL A 170 8.37 -4.66 -48.84
CA VAL A 170 9.65 -3.94 -48.96
C VAL A 170 10.85 -4.88 -48.97
N LEU A 171 10.75 -6.05 -48.33
CA LEU A 171 11.88 -6.97 -48.18
C LEU A 171 12.08 -7.90 -49.38
N SER A 172 13.32 -8.34 -49.57
CA SER A 172 13.68 -9.50 -50.41
C SER A 172 13.42 -10.82 -49.67
N VAL A 173 13.43 -11.95 -50.38
CA VAL A 173 13.27 -13.29 -49.79
C VAL A 173 14.35 -13.58 -48.74
N SER A 174 15.59 -13.09 -48.93
CA SER A 174 16.69 -13.30 -47.96
C SER A 174 16.51 -12.49 -46.69
N GLU A 175 16.05 -11.25 -46.82
CA GLU A 175 15.75 -10.37 -45.69
C GLU A 175 14.52 -10.88 -44.93
N LEU A 176 13.47 -11.32 -45.64
CA LEU A 176 12.31 -11.98 -45.02
C LEU A 176 12.74 -13.27 -44.28
N LYS A 177 13.60 -14.10 -44.89
CA LYS A 177 14.17 -15.29 -44.24
C LYS A 177 14.90 -14.89 -42.95
N ALA A 178 15.68 -13.81 -42.97
CA ALA A 178 16.42 -13.34 -41.80
C ALA A 178 15.51 -12.84 -40.67
N VAL A 179 14.46 -12.06 -40.99
CA VAL A 179 13.46 -11.61 -40.01
C VAL A 179 12.72 -12.81 -39.42
N LEU A 180 12.23 -13.73 -40.25
CA LEU A 180 11.52 -14.92 -39.76
C LEU A 180 12.46 -15.85 -38.98
N ALA A 181 13.72 -16.03 -39.39
CA ALA A 181 14.70 -16.81 -38.64
C ALA A 181 15.02 -16.21 -37.27
N HIS A 182 14.98 -14.88 -37.14
CA HIS A 182 15.04 -14.18 -35.85
C HIS A 182 13.81 -14.56 -34.99
N GLU A 183 12.59 -14.48 -35.53
CA GLU A 183 11.38 -14.94 -34.83
C GLU A 183 11.48 -16.41 -34.39
N PHE A 184 11.97 -17.29 -35.27
CA PHE A 184 12.25 -18.70 -34.96
C PHE A 184 13.33 -18.89 -33.88
N GLY A 185 14.26 -17.93 -33.73
CA GLY A 185 15.14 -17.82 -32.58
C GLY A 185 14.36 -17.76 -31.26
N HIS A 186 13.30 -16.95 -31.19
CA HIS A 186 12.39 -16.93 -30.04
C HIS A 186 11.58 -18.23 -29.90
N PHE A 187 11.27 -18.94 -30.99
CA PHE A 187 10.65 -20.27 -30.90
C PHE A 187 11.57 -21.29 -30.20
N ALA A 188 12.87 -21.27 -30.50
CA ALA A 188 13.87 -22.19 -29.93
C ALA A 188 14.28 -21.85 -28.49
N GLN A 189 14.17 -20.58 -28.07
CA GLN A 189 14.53 -20.14 -26.72
C GLN A 189 13.54 -20.69 -25.66
N ARG A 190 14.06 -21.48 -24.70
CA ARG A 190 13.28 -22.00 -23.55
C ARG A 190 12.90 -20.90 -22.55
N THR A 191 13.66 -19.81 -22.51
CA THR A 191 13.48 -18.69 -21.56
C THR A 191 12.27 -17.81 -21.89
N MET A 192 11.68 -17.96 -23.08
CA MET A 192 10.40 -17.35 -23.46
C MET A 192 9.25 -17.69 -22.47
N ALA A 193 9.35 -18.78 -21.72
CA ALA A 193 8.39 -19.09 -20.65
C ALA A 193 8.39 -18.04 -19.53
N VAL A 194 9.52 -17.38 -19.26
CA VAL A 194 9.65 -16.31 -18.27
C VAL A 194 8.91 -15.05 -18.75
N GLY A 195 9.11 -14.63 -20.00
CA GLY A 195 8.38 -13.48 -20.59
C GLY A 195 6.86 -13.68 -20.56
N ARG A 196 6.37 -14.90 -20.85
CA ARG A 196 4.95 -15.26 -20.70
C ARG A 196 4.44 -15.05 -19.28
N TRP A 197 5.17 -15.53 -18.28
CA TRP A 197 4.74 -15.37 -16.88
C TRP A 197 4.76 -13.92 -16.44
N VAL A 198 5.76 -13.14 -16.87
CA VAL A 198 5.81 -11.70 -16.61
C VAL A 198 4.62 -11.00 -17.26
N TYR A 199 4.25 -11.34 -18.49
CA TYR A 199 3.07 -10.78 -19.14
C TYR A 199 1.76 -11.11 -18.41
N ILE A 200 1.59 -12.34 -17.91
CA ILE A 200 0.42 -12.69 -17.07
C ILE A 200 0.46 -11.89 -15.75
N SER A 201 1.62 -11.80 -15.10
CA SER A 201 1.80 -10.96 -13.91
C SER A 201 1.53 -9.49 -14.20
N GLN A 202 1.83 -9.00 -15.41
CA GLN A 202 1.51 -7.64 -15.86
C GLN A 202 0.02 -7.43 -15.99
N GLN A 203 -0.74 -8.41 -16.52
CA GLN A 203 -2.18 -8.32 -16.57
C GLN A 203 -2.82 -8.32 -15.18
N VAL A 204 -2.34 -9.17 -14.27
CA VAL A 204 -2.79 -9.18 -12.86
C VAL A 204 -2.44 -7.86 -12.18
N ALA A 205 -1.21 -7.37 -12.35
CA ALA A 205 -0.76 -6.09 -11.82
C ALA A 205 -1.62 -4.94 -12.38
N ALA A 206 -1.83 -4.87 -13.69
CA ALA A 206 -2.65 -3.86 -14.34
C ALA A 206 -4.12 -3.90 -13.89
N ALA A 207 -4.70 -5.09 -13.70
CA ALA A 207 -6.06 -5.22 -13.19
C ALA A 207 -6.23 -4.67 -11.76
N ILE A 208 -5.18 -4.77 -10.93
CA ILE A 208 -5.18 -4.31 -9.54
C ILE A 208 -4.79 -2.82 -9.41
N ILE A 209 -3.86 -2.36 -10.26
CA ILE A 209 -3.23 -1.04 -10.20
C ILE A 209 -4.02 -0.01 -11.01
N ALA A 210 -4.37 -0.33 -12.26
CA ALA A 210 -4.83 0.66 -13.25
C ALA A 210 -6.35 0.86 -13.26
N ASN A 211 -7.15 -0.17 -12.95
CA ASN A 211 -8.60 -0.05 -13.03
C ASN A 211 -9.22 0.53 -11.74
N ARG A 212 -9.64 1.80 -11.79
CA ARG A 212 -10.52 2.39 -10.78
C ARG A 212 -11.92 1.76 -10.87
N ASP A 213 -12.13 0.78 -10.02
CA ASP A 213 -13.28 -0.10 -10.12
C ASP A 213 -14.41 0.27 -9.15
N ALA A 214 -15.40 -0.62 -9.02
CA ALA A 214 -16.54 -0.40 -8.11
C ALA A 214 -16.12 -0.28 -6.63
N LEU A 215 -15.01 -0.90 -6.22
CA LEU A 215 -14.52 -0.82 -4.83
C LEU A 215 -13.89 0.54 -4.58
N ASP A 216 -13.15 1.09 -5.55
CA ASP A 216 -12.63 2.47 -5.48
C ASP A 216 -13.77 3.50 -5.43
N ARG A 217 -14.83 3.30 -6.23
CA ARG A 217 -16.02 4.16 -6.18
C ARG A 217 -16.74 4.10 -4.83
N LEU A 218 -16.85 2.91 -4.24
CA LEU A 218 -17.41 2.74 -2.90
C LEU A 218 -16.58 3.49 -1.84
N LEU A 219 -15.25 3.43 -1.92
CA LEU A 219 -14.37 4.17 -1.00
C LEU A 219 -14.51 5.69 -1.15
N ILE A 220 -14.63 6.18 -2.38
CA ILE A 220 -14.89 7.61 -2.66
C ILE A 220 -16.23 8.03 -2.07
N PHE A 221 -17.28 7.23 -2.29
CA PHE A 221 -18.61 7.46 -1.73
C PHE A 221 -18.54 7.55 -0.20
N ILE A 222 -17.94 6.57 0.48
CA ILE A 222 -17.77 6.57 1.94
C ILE A 222 -16.96 7.79 2.41
N SER A 223 -15.93 8.17 1.65
CA SER A 223 -15.08 9.34 1.94
C SER A 223 -15.80 10.68 1.78
N SER A 224 -16.95 10.72 1.09
CA SER A 224 -17.76 11.92 0.85
C SER A 224 -18.99 12.04 1.78
N ILE A 225 -19.21 11.05 2.66
CA ILE A 225 -20.24 11.12 3.71
C ILE A 225 -19.81 12.13 4.79
N ASP A 226 -20.69 12.41 5.76
CA ASP A 226 -20.37 13.15 6.99
C ASP A 226 -19.03 12.74 7.61
N ILE A 227 -18.32 13.73 8.17
CA ILE A 227 -16.96 13.58 8.72
C ILE A 227 -16.83 12.46 9.77
N ARG A 228 -17.92 12.10 10.46
CA ARG A 228 -17.94 11.00 11.45
C ARG A 228 -17.69 9.63 10.84
N VAL A 229 -17.91 9.47 9.54
CA VAL A 229 -17.71 8.21 8.79
C VAL A 229 -16.61 8.37 7.74
N ALA A 230 -16.45 9.56 7.15
CA ALA A 230 -15.49 9.82 6.07
C ALA A 230 -14.05 9.42 6.41
N TRP A 231 -13.62 9.60 7.67
CA TRP A 231 -12.27 9.24 8.12
C TRP A 231 -11.96 7.74 7.93
N ILE A 232 -12.95 6.85 8.02
CA ILE A 232 -12.78 5.41 7.74
C ILE A 232 -12.44 5.22 6.26
N GLY A 233 -13.19 5.89 5.37
CA GLY A 233 -12.93 5.88 3.93
C GLY A 233 -11.54 6.44 3.59
N TRP A 234 -11.11 7.52 4.24
CA TRP A 234 -9.78 8.11 4.05
C TRP A 234 -8.66 7.14 4.46
N ILE A 235 -8.78 6.50 5.62
CA ILE A 235 -7.80 5.49 6.08
C ILE A 235 -7.76 4.31 5.11
N MET A 236 -8.92 3.77 4.71
CA MET A 236 -8.97 2.65 3.77
C MET A 236 -8.32 3.01 2.43
N ARG A 237 -8.54 4.22 1.91
CA ARG A 237 -7.89 4.70 0.68
C ARG A 237 -6.38 4.79 0.80
N VAL A 238 -5.85 5.22 1.95
CA VAL A 238 -4.41 5.25 2.22
C VAL A 238 -3.83 3.83 2.25
N ILE A 239 -4.56 2.86 2.84
CA ILE A 239 -4.14 1.46 2.88
C ILE A 239 -4.17 0.84 1.47
N VAL A 240 -5.23 1.07 0.68
CA VAL A 240 -5.29 0.62 -0.72
C VAL A 240 -4.14 1.22 -1.53
N TRP A 241 -3.88 2.51 -1.37
CA TRP A 241 -2.73 3.17 -1.99
C TRP A 241 -1.41 2.52 -1.59
N ALA A 242 -1.22 2.21 -0.31
CA ALA A 242 0.00 1.57 0.19
C ALA A 242 0.17 0.15 -0.37
N ILE A 243 -0.90 -0.65 -0.42
CA ILE A 243 -0.89 -1.98 -1.03
C ILE A 243 -0.52 -1.89 -2.51
N ARG A 244 -1.15 -0.98 -3.28
CA ARG A 244 -0.81 -0.74 -4.69
C ARG A 244 0.63 -0.32 -4.85
N ALA A 245 1.12 0.64 -4.07
CA ALA A 245 2.49 1.13 -4.14
C ALA A 245 3.54 0.04 -3.86
N VAL A 246 3.31 -0.84 -2.87
CA VAL A 246 4.19 -1.99 -2.60
C VAL A 246 4.20 -2.96 -3.79
N LEU A 247 3.02 -3.32 -4.31
CA LEU A 247 2.89 -4.25 -5.44
C LEU A 247 3.47 -3.66 -6.74
N GLU A 248 3.23 -2.39 -7.02
CA GLU A 248 3.80 -1.63 -8.14
C GLU A 248 5.32 -1.62 -8.10
N THR A 249 5.91 -1.33 -6.92
CA THR A 249 7.37 -1.28 -6.76
C THR A 249 7.97 -2.67 -6.98
N ALA A 250 7.39 -3.70 -6.35
CA ALA A 250 7.85 -5.07 -6.51
C ALA A 250 7.72 -5.55 -7.96
N PHE A 251 6.62 -5.20 -8.64
CA PHE A 251 6.40 -5.52 -10.04
C PHE A 251 7.35 -4.73 -10.96
N GLY A 252 7.66 -3.47 -10.64
CA GLY A 252 8.65 -2.67 -11.36
C GLY A 252 10.03 -3.34 -11.40
N LEU A 253 10.45 -4.02 -10.33
CA LEU A 253 11.67 -4.82 -10.32
C LEU A 253 11.59 -6.03 -11.27
N VAL A 254 10.42 -6.66 -11.38
CA VAL A 254 10.18 -7.75 -12.36
C VAL A 254 10.31 -7.21 -13.78
N VAL A 255 9.70 -6.06 -14.08
CA VAL A 255 9.78 -5.42 -15.40
C VAL A 255 11.21 -5.00 -15.75
N ILE A 256 11.97 -4.46 -14.80
CA ILE A 256 13.39 -4.12 -15.03
C ILE A 256 14.21 -5.38 -15.34
N ALA A 257 14.01 -6.45 -14.58
CA ALA A 257 14.72 -7.70 -14.79
C ALA A 257 14.33 -8.39 -16.11
N GLU A 258 13.04 -8.35 -16.46
CA GLU A 258 12.51 -8.91 -17.71
C GLU A 258 13.03 -8.14 -18.93
N ARG A 259 13.05 -6.81 -18.90
CA ARG A 259 13.57 -6.00 -20.02
C ARG A 259 15.07 -6.24 -20.26
N ALA A 260 15.85 -6.42 -19.19
CA ALA A 260 17.26 -6.79 -19.31
C ALA A 260 17.44 -8.19 -19.94
N LEU A 261 16.55 -9.13 -19.62
CA LEU A 261 16.51 -10.45 -20.22
C LEU A 261 16.04 -10.41 -21.68
N SER A 262 14.99 -9.64 -22.00
CA SER A 262 14.44 -9.47 -23.34
C SER A 262 15.52 -8.97 -24.30
N LYS A 263 16.31 -7.98 -23.88
CA LYS A 263 17.48 -7.52 -24.62
C LYS A 263 18.45 -8.65 -25.00
N GLU A 264 18.81 -9.51 -24.04
CA GLU A 264 19.71 -10.64 -24.30
C GLU A 264 19.05 -11.72 -25.18
N MET A 265 17.72 -11.85 -25.12
CA MET A 265 16.94 -12.73 -26.00
C MET A 265 16.93 -12.25 -27.45
N GLU A 266 16.77 -10.95 -27.68
CA GLU A 266 16.87 -10.29 -29.00
C GLU A 266 18.24 -10.51 -29.63
N LEU A 267 19.32 -10.21 -28.90
CA LEU A 267 20.70 -10.41 -29.39
C LEU A 267 20.99 -11.89 -29.67
N ASN A 268 20.41 -12.81 -28.91
CA ASN A 268 20.55 -14.24 -29.19
C ASN A 268 19.73 -14.67 -30.41
N ALA A 269 18.53 -14.13 -30.61
CA ALA A 269 17.69 -14.37 -31.79
C ALA A 269 18.36 -13.84 -33.07
N ASP A 270 19.02 -12.68 -33.00
CA ASP A 270 19.88 -12.16 -34.08
C ASP A 270 20.97 -13.17 -34.47
N LEU A 271 21.65 -13.79 -33.49
CA LEU A 271 22.68 -14.81 -33.78
C LEU A 271 22.08 -16.10 -34.37
N VAL A 272 20.83 -16.46 -34.02
CA VAL A 272 20.12 -17.56 -34.68
C VAL A 272 19.84 -17.22 -36.14
N SER A 273 19.35 -16.02 -36.42
CA SER A 273 19.17 -15.53 -37.79
C SER A 273 20.48 -15.54 -38.59
N VAL A 274 21.57 -15.00 -38.02
CA VAL A 274 22.90 -15.00 -38.65
C VAL A 274 23.40 -16.42 -38.93
N SER A 275 23.09 -17.39 -38.07
CA SER A 275 23.52 -18.78 -38.27
C SER A 275 22.90 -19.46 -39.51
N VAL A 276 21.76 -18.97 -40.01
CA VAL A 276 21.03 -19.56 -41.16
C VAL A 276 20.91 -18.62 -42.37
N CYS A 277 21.19 -17.32 -42.20
CA CYS A 277 21.08 -16.29 -43.25
C CYS A 277 22.35 -15.47 -43.47
N GLY A 278 23.39 -15.61 -42.64
CA GLY A 278 24.60 -14.77 -42.67
C GLY A 278 24.42 -13.41 -41.99
N SER A 279 25.51 -12.66 -41.85
CA SER A 279 25.56 -11.44 -41.03
C SER A 279 24.84 -10.24 -41.65
N ASP A 280 24.75 -10.16 -42.98
CA ASP A 280 24.27 -8.96 -43.68
C ASP A 280 22.74 -8.94 -43.89
N ALA A 281 22.11 -10.10 -44.12
CA ALA A 281 20.68 -10.19 -44.42
C ALA A 281 19.78 -9.55 -43.34
N LEU A 282 20.11 -9.78 -42.06
CA LEU A 282 19.38 -9.18 -40.94
C LEU A 282 19.62 -7.66 -40.86
N VAL A 283 20.86 -7.21 -41.05
CA VAL A 283 21.24 -5.78 -40.99
C VAL A 283 20.53 -5.01 -42.10
N HIS A 284 20.50 -5.58 -43.31
CA HIS A 284 19.81 -5.03 -44.47
C HIS A 284 18.31 -4.91 -44.24
N ALA A 285 17.69 -5.97 -43.68
CA ALA A 285 16.28 -5.93 -43.29
C ALA A 285 16.00 -4.83 -42.27
N LEU A 286 16.78 -4.74 -41.18
CA LEU A 286 16.63 -3.71 -40.15
C LEU A 286 16.75 -2.29 -40.71
N HIS A 287 17.58 -2.08 -41.72
CA HIS A 287 17.75 -0.77 -42.36
C HIS A 287 16.52 -0.39 -43.20
N LYS A 288 15.99 -1.32 -44.00
CA LYS A 288 14.77 -1.10 -44.81
C LYS A 288 13.51 -0.95 -43.95
N LEU A 289 13.43 -1.65 -42.81
CA LEU A 289 12.22 -1.67 -41.97
C LEU A 289 11.82 -0.29 -41.43
N GLN A 290 12.79 0.59 -41.12
CA GLN A 290 12.47 1.94 -40.65
C GLN A 290 11.74 2.75 -41.74
N ALA A 291 12.30 2.81 -42.94
CA ALA A 291 11.67 3.49 -44.06
C ALA A 291 10.33 2.82 -44.46
N ALA A 292 10.24 1.50 -44.33
CA ALA A 292 9.02 0.75 -44.61
C ALA A 292 7.88 1.10 -43.65
N ASP A 293 8.18 1.24 -42.35
CA ASP A 293 7.21 1.63 -41.31
C ASP A 293 6.73 3.07 -41.51
N GLU A 294 7.67 4.00 -41.73
CA GLU A 294 7.34 5.40 -42.04
C GLU A 294 6.46 5.51 -43.30
N ALA A 295 6.79 4.81 -44.38
CA ALA A 295 5.97 4.79 -45.60
C ALA A 295 4.61 4.11 -45.40
N TRP A 296 4.52 3.13 -44.50
CA TRP A 296 3.26 2.47 -44.18
C TRP A 296 2.32 3.39 -43.40
N GLU A 297 2.82 4.12 -42.40
CA GLU A 297 2.02 5.12 -41.67
C GLU A 297 1.49 6.20 -42.62
N GLN A 298 2.32 6.69 -43.54
CA GLN A 298 1.90 7.66 -44.56
C GLN A 298 0.85 7.08 -45.51
N ALA A 299 1.00 5.83 -45.94
CA ALA A 299 0.00 5.15 -46.78
C ALA A 299 -1.35 5.01 -46.05
N VAL A 300 -1.35 4.59 -44.78
CA VAL A 300 -2.58 4.52 -43.96
C VAL A 300 -3.22 5.91 -43.80
N GLY A 301 -2.42 6.95 -43.58
CA GLY A 301 -2.88 8.34 -43.55
C GLY A 301 -3.52 8.79 -44.86
N PHE A 302 -2.91 8.45 -45.99
CA PHE A 302 -3.47 8.68 -47.32
C PHE A 302 -4.82 7.98 -47.50
N MET A 303 -4.93 6.70 -47.12
CA MET A 303 -6.20 5.96 -47.18
C MET A 303 -7.29 6.59 -46.30
N ALA A 304 -6.93 7.07 -45.11
CA ALA A 304 -7.87 7.78 -44.24
C ALA A 304 -8.36 9.10 -44.87
N ALA A 305 -7.48 9.82 -45.57
CA ALA A 305 -7.85 11.03 -46.32
C ALA A 305 -8.78 10.71 -47.51
N GLU A 306 -8.48 9.67 -48.28
CA GLU A 306 -9.32 9.18 -49.39
C GLU A 306 -10.71 8.75 -48.90
N ARG A 307 -10.78 8.04 -47.77
CA ARG A 307 -12.05 7.68 -47.12
C ARG A 307 -12.85 8.93 -46.73
N GLY A 308 -12.20 9.97 -46.22
CA GLY A 308 -12.83 11.26 -45.94
C GLY A 308 -13.44 11.93 -47.18
N ARG A 309 -12.92 11.63 -48.37
CA ARG A 309 -13.44 12.07 -49.68
C ARG A 309 -14.49 11.12 -50.28
N GLY A 310 -14.87 10.06 -49.56
CA GLY A 310 -15.82 9.05 -50.05
C GLY A 310 -15.20 8.00 -50.99
N ARG A 311 -13.87 7.92 -51.07
CA ARG A 311 -13.13 7.02 -51.97
C ARG A 311 -12.47 5.88 -51.20
N ALA A 312 -12.49 4.68 -51.76
CA ALA A 312 -11.81 3.51 -51.21
C ALA A 312 -10.59 3.13 -52.06
N THR A 313 -9.40 3.12 -51.45
CA THR A 313 -8.15 2.70 -52.08
C THR A 313 -8.13 1.18 -52.29
N ALA A 314 -7.87 0.74 -53.52
CA ALA A 314 -7.89 -0.69 -53.87
C ALA A 314 -6.66 -1.49 -53.36
N ASP A 315 -5.48 -0.86 -53.28
CA ASP A 315 -4.23 -1.55 -52.92
C ASP A 315 -3.27 -0.61 -52.16
N LEU A 316 -3.30 -0.70 -50.83
CA LEU A 316 -2.49 0.16 -49.98
C LEU A 316 -0.98 -0.12 -50.07
N PHE A 317 -0.59 -1.32 -50.47
CA PHE A 317 0.82 -1.72 -50.58
C PHE A 317 1.48 -1.07 -51.81
N ALA A 318 0.71 -0.85 -52.89
CA ALA A 318 1.20 -0.08 -54.04
C ALA A 318 1.44 1.39 -53.64
N VAL A 319 0.54 1.96 -52.83
CA VAL A 319 0.68 3.31 -52.25
C VAL A 319 1.93 3.38 -51.36
N GLN A 320 2.17 2.40 -50.48
CA GLN A 320 3.39 2.33 -49.66
C GLN A 320 4.68 2.33 -50.50
N THR A 321 4.73 1.51 -51.56
CA THR A 321 5.88 1.47 -52.48
C THR A 321 6.11 2.82 -53.14
N ARG A 322 5.03 3.48 -53.58
CA ARG A 322 5.12 4.77 -54.25
C ARG A 322 5.57 5.89 -53.29
N PHE A 323 5.13 5.88 -52.04
CA PHE A 323 5.65 6.76 -50.99
C PHE A 323 7.17 6.62 -50.81
N LEU A 324 7.70 5.39 -50.76
CA LEU A 324 9.15 5.15 -50.67
C LEU A 324 9.91 5.76 -51.85
N GLU A 325 9.39 5.59 -53.08
CA GLU A 325 9.99 6.18 -54.29
C GLU A 325 10.00 7.71 -54.24
N HIS A 326 8.90 8.33 -53.83
CA HIS A 326 8.81 9.77 -53.72
C HIS A 326 9.73 10.32 -52.64
N THR A 327 9.76 9.72 -51.45
CA THR A 327 10.64 10.15 -50.37
C THR A 327 12.11 10.04 -50.79
N ARG A 328 12.49 8.95 -51.48
CA ARG A 328 13.83 8.79 -52.08
C ARG A 328 14.18 9.93 -53.05
N ARG A 329 13.25 10.28 -53.95
CA ARG A 329 13.41 11.39 -54.91
C ARG A 329 13.54 12.75 -54.23
N VAL A 330 12.67 13.03 -53.25
CA VAL A 330 12.59 14.32 -52.56
C VAL A 330 13.81 14.56 -51.66
N LEU A 331 14.30 13.51 -50.98
CA LEU A 331 15.50 13.59 -50.16
C LEU A 331 16.79 13.61 -50.98
N GLY A 332 16.77 13.09 -52.22
CA GLY A 332 17.97 12.90 -53.03
C GLY A 332 18.91 11.83 -52.48
N ASP A 333 18.39 10.94 -51.62
CA ASP A 333 19.12 9.84 -51.00
C ASP A 333 18.72 8.52 -51.66
N GLU A 334 19.57 7.99 -52.53
CA GLU A 334 19.32 6.72 -53.23
C GLU A 334 19.22 5.51 -52.29
N THR A 335 19.70 5.62 -51.05
CA THR A 335 19.69 4.54 -50.05
C THR A 335 18.43 4.53 -49.19
N TYR A 336 17.55 5.53 -49.27
CA TYR A 336 16.31 5.54 -48.49
C TYR A 336 15.39 4.37 -48.86
N GLY A 337 15.07 3.50 -47.88
CA GLY A 337 14.30 2.26 -48.12
C GLY A 337 14.99 1.25 -49.04
N ALA A 338 16.29 1.43 -49.30
CA ALA A 338 17.16 0.52 -50.02
C ALA A 338 18.40 0.24 -49.16
N VAL A 339 19.25 -0.70 -49.55
CA VAL A 339 20.47 -1.00 -48.78
C VAL A 339 21.65 -0.29 -49.46
N PRO A 340 22.50 0.44 -48.70
CA PRO A 340 23.72 1.02 -49.26
C PRO A 340 24.59 -0.06 -49.91
N PRO A 341 25.22 0.20 -51.06
CA PRO A 341 26.05 -0.80 -51.73
C PRO A 341 27.19 -1.24 -50.80
N LEU A 342 27.37 -2.57 -50.67
CA LEU A 342 28.48 -3.13 -49.91
C LEU A 342 29.82 -2.70 -50.55
N PRO A 343 30.81 -2.28 -49.75
CA PRO A 343 32.13 -1.90 -50.26
C PRO A 343 32.85 -3.13 -50.86
N GLU A 344 33.71 -2.96 -51.86
CA GLU A 344 34.44 -4.07 -52.52
C GLU A 344 35.30 -4.94 -51.57
N GLY A 345 35.58 -4.47 -50.35
CA GLY A 345 36.25 -5.21 -49.30
C GLY A 345 35.93 -4.67 -47.89
N GLY A 346 36.27 -5.43 -46.85
CA GLY A 346 36.06 -5.00 -45.46
C GLY A 346 34.62 -5.11 -44.96
N HIS A 347 33.81 -6.02 -45.53
CA HIS A 347 32.40 -6.19 -45.16
C HIS A 347 32.18 -6.42 -43.65
N ALA A 348 33.10 -7.12 -42.98
CA ALA A 348 33.05 -7.36 -41.54
C ALA A 348 33.15 -6.06 -40.70
N GLU A 349 33.86 -5.05 -41.20
CA GLU A 349 34.03 -3.75 -40.57
C GLU A 349 33.01 -2.71 -41.04
N HIS A 350 32.39 -2.93 -42.20
CA HIS A 350 31.35 -2.07 -42.75
C HIS A 350 30.14 -1.99 -41.81
N ARG A 351 29.62 -0.79 -41.61
CA ARG A 351 28.48 -0.50 -40.73
C ARG A 351 27.48 0.40 -41.41
N VAL A 352 26.22 -0.02 -41.38
CA VAL A 352 25.10 0.71 -42.00
C VAL A 352 24.48 1.68 -41.00
N PHE A 353 24.54 1.38 -39.69
CA PHE A 353 23.99 2.26 -38.65
C PHE A 353 25.07 3.16 -38.02
N LYS A 354 24.77 4.46 -37.88
CA LYS A 354 25.58 5.40 -37.09
C LYS A 354 25.47 5.06 -35.59
N ALA A 355 26.53 5.33 -34.82
CA ALA A 355 26.48 5.18 -33.37
C ALA A 355 25.62 6.32 -32.77
N ALA A 356 24.47 5.98 -32.21
CA ALA A 356 23.57 6.96 -31.59
C ALA A 356 24.22 7.58 -30.34
N LEU A 357 24.05 8.90 -30.19
CA LEU A 357 24.52 9.65 -29.02
C LEU A 357 23.76 9.24 -27.75
N GLY A 358 22.46 9.05 -27.88
CA GLY A 358 21.54 8.65 -26.83
C GLY A 358 20.49 7.68 -27.35
N GLN A 359 19.93 6.90 -26.44
CA GLN A 359 18.84 5.97 -26.71
C GLN A 359 17.78 6.12 -25.62
N PRO A 360 16.50 5.81 -25.89
CA PRO A 360 15.48 5.79 -24.85
C PRO A 360 15.97 4.97 -23.65
N PRO A 361 15.62 5.35 -22.41
CA PRO A 361 16.15 4.66 -21.24
C PRO A 361 15.83 3.18 -21.33
N ARG A 362 16.76 2.31 -20.93
CA ARG A 362 16.66 0.86 -21.23
C ARG A 362 15.38 0.20 -20.76
N MET A 363 14.73 0.79 -19.76
CA MET A 363 13.40 0.37 -19.38
C MET A 363 12.41 0.61 -20.55
N TRP A 364 12.33 1.76 -21.19
CA TRP A 364 11.29 2.08 -22.18
C TRP A 364 11.49 1.51 -23.60
N SER A 365 12.54 0.72 -23.83
CA SER A 365 12.90 0.19 -25.17
C SER A 365 12.50 -1.28 -25.31
N SER A 366 11.71 -1.62 -26.33
CA SER A 366 11.28 -3.00 -26.63
C SER A 366 12.35 -3.83 -27.35
N HIS A 367 13.25 -3.18 -28.11
CA HIS A 367 14.35 -3.83 -28.83
C HIS A 367 15.67 -3.10 -28.60
N PRO A 368 16.83 -3.81 -28.59
CA PRO A 368 18.13 -3.15 -28.60
C PRO A 368 18.28 -2.24 -29.84
N PRO A 369 19.06 -1.15 -29.76
CA PRO A 369 19.31 -0.29 -30.91
C PRO A 369 19.90 -1.04 -32.09
N ASN A 370 19.52 -0.67 -33.31
CA ASN A 370 19.98 -1.31 -34.54
C ASN A 370 21.50 -1.36 -34.67
N ARG A 371 22.22 -0.34 -34.17
CA ARG A 371 23.68 -0.37 -34.12
C ARG A 371 24.25 -1.49 -33.25
N GLU A 372 23.67 -1.71 -32.07
CA GLU A 372 24.10 -2.78 -31.16
C GLU A 372 23.79 -4.16 -31.76
N ARG A 373 22.65 -4.29 -32.45
CA ARG A 373 22.26 -5.49 -33.19
C ARG A 373 23.21 -5.78 -34.35
N GLU A 374 23.60 -4.76 -35.12
CA GLU A 374 24.60 -4.88 -36.19
C GLU A 374 25.97 -5.30 -35.63
N ASP A 375 26.43 -4.69 -34.55
CA ASP A 375 27.70 -5.05 -33.90
C ASP A 375 27.67 -6.50 -33.38
N ASN A 376 26.53 -6.98 -32.87
CA ASN A 376 26.33 -8.36 -32.46
C ASN A 376 26.30 -9.34 -33.66
N ALA A 377 25.59 -8.99 -34.74
CA ALA A 377 25.47 -9.80 -35.95
C ALA A 377 26.80 -9.93 -36.72
N LYS A 378 27.63 -8.87 -36.69
CA LYS A 378 28.95 -8.82 -37.35
C LYS A 378 30.12 -9.15 -36.41
N ARG A 379 29.87 -9.45 -35.13
CA ARG A 379 30.90 -9.85 -34.15
C ARG A 379 31.72 -11.06 -34.64
N CYS A 380 31.05 -12.01 -35.27
CA CYS A 380 31.65 -13.10 -36.02
C CYS A 380 31.02 -13.07 -37.42
N TYR A 381 31.65 -12.32 -38.34
CA TYR A 381 31.08 -12.10 -39.67
C TYR A 381 30.96 -13.41 -40.47
N ILE A 382 29.75 -13.71 -40.93
CA ILE A 382 29.43 -14.90 -41.75
C ILE A 382 28.89 -14.43 -43.11
N PRO A 383 29.64 -14.61 -44.21
CA PRO A 383 29.20 -14.22 -45.54
C PRO A 383 28.20 -15.23 -46.14
N VAL A 384 27.15 -14.72 -46.78
CA VAL A 384 26.15 -15.49 -47.55
C VAL A 384 25.79 -14.72 -48.80
N ARG A 385 25.49 -15.43 -49.90
CA ARG A 385 24.90 -14.83 -51.09
C ARG A 385 23.43 -14.48 -50.81
N LEU A 386 23.08 -13.21 -50.95
CA LEU A 386 21.70 -12.74 -50.84
C LEU A 386 20.95 -12.99 -52.15
N CYS A 387 19.74 -13.51 -52.04
CA CYS A 387 18.70 -13.53 -53.06
C CYS A 387 17.86 -12.25 -52.95
N GLU A 388 17.91 -11.41 -53.98
CA GLU A 388 17.24 -10.10 -54.10
C GLU A 388 15.80 -10.20 -54.65
N GLN A 389 15.29 -11.41 -54.90
CA GLN A 389 13.90 -11.61 -55.31
C GLN A 389 12.96 -11.01 -54.26
N SER A 390 11.86 -10.35 -54.69
CA SER A 390 10.85 -9.80 -53.77
C SER A 390 10.27 -10.88 -52.85
N ALA A 391 10.05 -10.54 -51.58
CA ALA A 391 9.41 -11.42 -50.62
C ALA A 391 7.97 -11.81 -50.98
N TRP A 392 7.30 -11.05 -51.87
CA TRP A 392 6.00 -11.44 -52.45
C TRP A 392 6.04 -12.79 -53.17
N ALA A 393 7.22 -13.25 -53.62
CA ALA A 393 7.38 -14.57 -54.23
C ALA A 393 7.09 -15.75 -53.28
N VAL A 394 7.02 -15.49 -51.97
CA VAL A 394 6.66 -16.48 -50.93
C VAL A 394 5.14 -16.60 -50.75
N ILE A 395 4.37 -15.64 -51.29
CA ILE A 395 2.92 -15.55 -51.16
C ILE A 395 2.24 -16.08 -52.42
N THR A 396 1.27 -16.98 -52.23
CA THR A 396 0.39 -17.45 -53.30
C THR A 396 -0.71 -16.41 -53.55
N GLU A 397 -0.91 -16.01 -54.82
CA GLU A 397 -1.88 -14.99 -55.24
C GLU A 397 -1.75 -13.64 -54.48
N PRO A 398 -0.58 -12.96 -54.57
CA PRO A 398 -0.29 -11.77 -53.77
C PRO A 398 -1.29 -10.62 -53.99
N ASP A 399 -1.77 -10.41 -55.22
CA ASP A 399 -2.69 -9.31 -55.55
C ASP A 399 -4.06 -9.46 -54.85
N VAL A 400 -4.57 -10.69 -54.78
CA VAL A 400 -5.84 -11.01 -54.10
C VAL A 400 -5.71 -10.74 -52.59
N LEU A 401 -4.58 -11.15 -52.01
CA LEU A 401 -4.31 -10.98 -50.58
C LEU A 401 -4.15 -9.51 -50.21
N ARG A 402 -3.44 -8.71 -51.03
CA ARG A 402 -3.26 -7.27 -50.85
C ARG A 402 -4.59 -6.52 -50.86
N ALA A 403 -5.45 -6.80 -51.84
CA ALA A 403 -6.79 -6.20 -51.93
C ALA A 403 -7.66 -6.57 -50.71
N ARG A 404 -7.66 -7.85 -50.30
CA ARG A 404 -8.44 -8.33 -49.15
C ARG A 404 -8.03 -7.66 -47.84
N VAL A 405 -6.72 -7.54 -47.59
CA VAL A 405 -6.21 -6.90 -46.37
C VAL A 405 -6.43 -5.40 -46.39
N THR A 406 -6.32 -4.75 -47.56
CA THR A 406 -6.66 -3.32 -47.72
C THR A 406 -8.13 -3.05 -47.37
N ALA A 407 -9.05 -3.86 -47.91
CA ALA A 407 -10.48 -3.75 -47.58
C ALA A 407 -10.76 -3.97 -46.08
N SER A 408 -10.17 -5.02 -45.48
CA SER A 408 -10.35 -5.29 -44.05
C SER A 408 -9.82 -4.17 -43.14
N LEU A 409 -8.74 -3.48 -43.54
CA LEU A 409 -8.23 -2.34 -42.80
C LEU A 409 -9.17 -1.14 -42.92
N LEU A 410 -9.72 -0.90 -44.10
CA LEU A 410 -10.71 0.15 -44.34
C LEU A 410 -11.97 -0.05 -43.48
N ASP A 411 -12.52 -1.27 -43.46
CA ASP A 411 -13.68 -1.65 -42.62
C ASP A 411 -13.40 -1.43 -41.12
N SER A 412 -12.17 -1.72 -40.66
CA SER A 412 -11.81 -1.53 -39.25
C SER A 412 -11.81 -0.07 -38.80
N MET A 413 -11.76 0.88 -39.74
CA MET A 413 -11.82 2.31 -39.45
C MET A 413 -13.27 2.82 -39.23
N ASP A 414 -14.30 2.02 -39.53
CA ASP A 414 -15.72 2.36 -39.31
C ASP A 414 -16.18 2.12 -37.85
N GLY A 415 -15.39 1.38 -37.04
CA GLY A 415 -15.73 1.07 -35.65
C GLY A 415 -17.01 0.24 -35.52
N ASP A 416 -17.82 0.52 -34.49
CA ASP A 416 -19.14 -0.12 -34.30
C ASP A 416 -20.27 0.55 -35.15
N GLY A 417 -19.92 1.47 -36.05
CA GLY A 417 -20.86 2.18 -36.91
C GLY A 417 -21.27 1.39 -38.18
N GLU A 418 -22.23 1.91 -38.96
CA GLU A 418 -22.46 1.35 -40.30
C GLU A 418 -21.31 1.74 -41.24
N PRO A 419 -20.81 0.80 -42.07
CA PRO A 419 -19.75 1.08 -43.04
C PRO A 419 -20.15 2.20 -43.99
N ALA A 420 -19.24 3.16 -44.23
CA ALA A 420 -19.48 4.20 -45.21
C ALA A 420 -19.61 3.58 -46.62
N ALA A 421 -20.61 4.00 -47.39
CA ALA A 421 -20.70 3.62 -48.80
C ALA A 421 -19.62 4.37 -49.59
N LEU A 422 -18.50 3.69 -49.88
CA LEU A 422 -17.33 4.25 -50.57
C LEU A 422 -17.22 3.73 -52.00
N ASP A 423 -16.84 4.61 -52.93
CA ASP A 423 -16.53 4.21 -54.30
C ASP A 423 -15.11 3.65 -54.35
N THR A 424 -14.95 2.38 -54.75
CA THR A 424 -13.62 1.77 -54.91
C THR A 424 -12.96 2.33 -56.17
N VAL A 425 -11.81 2.97 -55.98
CA VAL A 425 -11.08 3.67 -57.04
C VAL A 425 -9.96 2.76 -57.58
N PRO A 426 -9.73 2.71 -58.90
CA PRO A 426 -8.56 2.03 -59.47
C PRO A 426 -7.25 2.50 -58.85
N ILE A 427 -6.28 1.61 -58.72
CA ILE A 427 -5.01 1.94 -58.05
C ILE A 427 -4.22 3.02 -58.81
N GLU A 428 -4.35 3.08 -60.13
CA GLU A 428 -3.72 4.09 -60.97
C GLU A 428 -4.19 5.51 -60.62
N GLU A 429 -5.47 5.67 -60.27
CA GLU A 429 -6.03 6.96 -59.84
C GLU A 429 -5.58 7.32 -58.42
N SER A 430 -5.47 6.33 -57.51
CA SER A 430 -4.91 6.55 -56.17
C SER A 430 -3.42 6.94 -56.24
N ILE A 431 -2.64 6.30 -57.12
CA ILE A 431 -1.25 6.66 -57.38
C ILE A 431 -1.16 8.04 -58.02
N ALA A 432 -2.03 8.39 -58.96
CA ALA A 432 -2.04 9.72 -59.56
C ALA A 432 -2.35 10.82 -58.53
N ALA A 433 -3.31 10.58 -57.62
CA ALA A 433 -3.60 11.50 -56.52
C ALA A 433 -2.41 11.65 -55.55
N LEU A 434 -1.71 10.55 -55.26
CA LEU A 434 -0.48 10.60 -54.47
C LEU A 434 0.65 11.35 -55.22
N ASP A 435 0.82 11.08 -56.51
CA ASP A 435 1.83 11.73 -57.35
C ASP A 435 1.60 13.25 -57.37
N GLU A 436 0.34 13.69 -57.45
CA GLU A 436 -0.06 15.11 -57.36
C GLU A 436 0.38 15.75 -56.03
N ASP A 437 0.19 15.05 -54.91
CA ASP A 437 0.66 15.50 -53.59
C ASP A 437 2.19 15.65 -53.52
N PHE A 438 2.94 14.95 -54.39
CA PHE A 438 4.41 14.99 -54.46
C PHE A 438 4.99 15.79 -55.63
N ASP A 439 4.20 16.17 -56.65
CA ASP A 439 4.58 17.09 -57.75
C ASP A 439 4.40 18.56 -57.37
N ARG A 440 4.69 18.85 -56.11
CA ARG A 440 4.59 20.20 -55.55
C ARG A 440 5.91 20.96 -55.80
N PRO A 441 5.85 22.24 -56.20
CA PRO A 441 7.04 23.07 -56.41
C PRO A 441 8.03 23.03 -55.24
N SER A 442 7.56 23.12 -53.99
CA SER A 442 8.44 23.07 -52.81
C SER A 442 9.18 21.73 -52.60
N LEU A 443 8.77 20.66 -53.27
CA LEU A 443 9.40 19.33 -53.24
C LEU A 443 10.27 19.04 -54.48
N ASP A 444 10.48 20.04 -55.34
CA ASP A 444 11.35 19.91 -56.51
C ASP A 444 12.82 19.70 -56.08
N ARG A 445 13.51 18.79 -56.77
CA ARG A 445 14.91 18.45 -56.52
C ARG A 445 15.84 19.65 -56.65
N ARG A 446 15.52 20.65 -57.48
CA ARG A 446 16.33 21.86 -57.67
C ARG A 446 16.48 22.71 -56.41
N TYR A 447 15.61 22.52 -55.42
CA TYR A 447 15.68 23.21 -54.14
C TYR A 447 16.47 22.43 -53.08
N HIS A 448 17.06 21.28 -53.42
CA HIS A 448 17.93 20.50 -52.52
C HIS A 448 17.31 20.22 -51.13
N GLY A 449 16.00 20.00 -51.08
CA GLY A 449 15.27 19.73 -49.82
C GLY A 449 15.14 20.92 -48.86
N LEU A 450 15.47 22.15 -49.31
CA LEU A 450 15.48 23.37 -48.49
C LEU A 450 14.18 23.63 -47.74
N TYR A 451 13.04 23.32 -48.36
CA TYR A 451 11.70 23.55 -47.84
C TYR A 451 11.08 22.34 -47.12
N LEU A 452 11.80 21.21 -47.06
CA LEU A 452 11.32 20.01 -46.38
C LEU A 452 11.64 20.10 -44.87
N GLY A 453 10.59 20.20 -44.04
CA GLY A 453 10.72 20.26 -42.58
C GLY A 453 11.31 21.57 -42.03
N ARG A 454 11.49 22.60 -42.87
CA ARG A 454 11.99 23.93 -42.46
C ARG A 454 11.05 25.03 -42.92
N SER A 455 10.81 26.02 -42.07
CA SER A 455 10.18 27.27 -42.47
C SER A 455 11.22 28.28 -43.00
N PRO A 456 10.99 28.90 -44.17
CA PRO A 456 11.83 29.97 -44.70
C PRO A 456 11.50 31.36 -44.11
N VAL A 457 10.51 31.47 -43.21
CA VAL A 457 10.01 32.76 -42.70
C VAL A 457 9.99 32.89 -41.18
N ARG A 458 10.01 31.77 -40.41
CA ARG A 458 9.97 31.81 -38.93
C ARG A 458 11.18 32.47 -38.26
N ALA A 459 12.23 32.76 -39.00
CA ALA A 459 13.40 33.47 -38.49
C ALA A 459 13.21 34.99 -38.39
N PHE A 460 12.12 35.52 -38.97
CA PHE A 460 11.90 36.95 -39.13
C PHE A 460 10.76 37.40 -38.23
N ALA A 461 10.95 38.48 -37.46
CA ALA A 461 9.89 39.02 -36.61
C ALA A 461 8.93 39.91 -37.41
N ASP A 462 9.44 40.46 -38.50
CA ASP A 462 8.75 41.31 -39.45
C ASP A 462 9.07 40.83 -40.87
N VAL A 463 8.06 40.75 -41.72
CA VAL A 463 8.21 40.28 -43.11
C VAL A 463 9.26 41.06 -43.90
N ARG A 464 9.52 42.32 -43.56
CA ARG A 464 10.56 43.14 -44.22
C ARG A 464 11.97 42.58 -44.03
N GLU A 465 12.21 41.84 -42.94
CA GLU A 465 13.51 41.20 -42.65
C GLU A 465 13.76 39.97 -43.53
N ALA A 466 12.72 39.45 -44.19
CA ALA A 466 12.83 38.36 -45.15
C ALA A 466 13.50 38.79 -46.46
N TYR A 467 13.69 40.09 -46.70
CA TYR A 467 14.34 40.63 -47.88
C TYR A 467 15.76 41.12 -47.54
N GLY A 468 16.75 40.60 -48.27
CA GLY A 468 18.12 41.13 -48.26
C GLY A 468 18.26 42.45 -49.04
N THR A 469 19.49 42.80 -49.38
CA THR A 469 19.78 43.95 -50.24
C THR A 469 19.29 43.68 -51.66
N VAL A 470 18.34 44.48 -52.14
CA VAL A 470 17.74 44.38 -53.48
C VAL A 470 18.77 44.84 -54.54
N PRO A 471 19.10 44.02 -55.54
CA PRO A 471 19.97 44.42 -56.66
C PRO A 471 19.42 45.65 -57.42
N ALA A 472 20.32 46.54 -57.84
CA ALA A 472 19.93 47.87 -58.34
C ALA A 472 19.67 47.96 -59.85
N ASP A 473 20.28 47.08 -60.65
CA ASP A 473 20.16 47.06 -62.12
C ASP A 473 19.99 45.63 -62.66
N GLU A 474 19.59 45.53 -63.93
CA GLU A 474 19.27 44.24 -64.58
C GLU A 474 20.44 43.24 -64.54
N ALA A 475 21.68 43.71 -64.71
CA ALA A 475 22.87 42.84 -64.68
C ALA A 475 23.10 42.28 -63.27
N ALA A 476 22.94 43.10 -62.25
CA ALA A 476 23.02 42.68 -60.85
C ALA A 476 21.86 41.73 -60.46
N ILE A 477 20.66 41.93 -61.02
CA ILE A 477 19.52 41.02 -60.81
C ILE A 477 19.84 39.63 -61.39
N ARG A 478 20.28 39.56 -62.66
CA ARG A 478 20.64 38.27 -63.29
C ARG A 478 21.76 37.55 -62.53
N GLN A 479 22.80 38.28 -62.12
CA GLN A 479 23.87 37.72 -61.31
C GLN A 479 23.38 37.17 -59.97
N ALA A 480 22.43 37.87 -59.32
CA ALA A 480 21.85 37.40 -58.06
C ALA A 480 20.99 36.14 -58.26
N LEU A 481 20.22 36.06 -59.35
CA LEU A 481 19.41 34.88 -59.71
C LEU A 481 20.30 33.66 -60.03
N ASP A 482 21.38 33.84 -60.78
CA ASP A 482 22.35 32.77 -61.11
C ASP A 482 23.07 32.19 -59.87
N ALA A 483 23.13 32.95 -58.77
CA ALA A 483 23.77 32.51 -57.53
C ALA A 483 22.82 31.77 -56.58
N LEU A 484 21.53 31.65 -56.91
CA LEU A 484 20.54 30.94 -56.09
C LEU A 484 20.67 29.42 -56.26
N TYR A 485 20.28 28.69 -55.22
CA TYR A 485 20.29 27.22 -55.15
C TYR A 485 21.58 26.53 -55.64
N PRO A 486 22.77 26.88 -55.10
CA PRO A 486 24.01 26.18 -55.47
C PRO A 486 23.99 24.72 -54.98
N GLU A 487 24.74 23.82 -55.62
CA GLU A 487 24.81 22.39 -55.22
C GLU A 487 25.20 22.21 -53.74
N SER A 488 26.07 23.08 -53.20
CA SER A 488 26.50 23.05 -51.79
C SER A 488 25.37 23.31 -50.78
N LEU A 489 24.22 23.82 -51.23
CA LEU A 489 23.06 24.09 -50.38
C LEU A 489 22.47 22.80 -49.79
N GLY A 490 22.52 21.70 -50.55
CA GLY A 490 22.07 20.38 -50.06
C GLY A 490 22.87 19.94 -48.84
N ASP A 491 24.20 20.06 -48.90
CA ASP A 491 25.09 19.74 -47.78
C ASP A 491 24.80 20.63 -46.56
N ASP A 492 24.50 21.90 -46.77
CA ASP A 492 24.14 22.83 -45.69
C ASP A 492 22.81 22.45 -45.00
N VAL A 493 21.82 21.99 -45.77
CA VAL A 493 20.53 21.52 -45.25
C VAL A 493 20.72 20.24 -44.44
N VAL A 494 21.49 19.29 -44.94
CA VAL A 494 21.81 18.03 -44.23
C VAL A 494 22.58 18.33 -42.95
N ALA A 495 23.61 19.17 -43.01
CA ALA A 495 24.40 19.55 -41.84
C ALA A 495 23.55 20.22 -40.75
N MET A 496 22.58 21.06 -41.15
CA MET A 496 21.65 21.67 -40.22
C MET A 496 20.77 20.61 -39.51
N ARG A 497 20.18 19.68 -40.26
CA ARG A 497 19.36 18.59 -39.70
C ARG A 497 20.14 17.71 -38.74
N ASP A 498 21.36 17.31 -39.13
CA ASP A 498 22.26 16.52 -38.28
C ASP A 498 22.58 17.26 -36.96
N LEU A 499 22.80 18.59 -37.01
CA LEU A 499 23.02 19.42 -35.81
C LEU A 499 21.76 19.58 -34.94
N GLU A 500 20.56 19.66 -35.54
CA GLU A 500 19.30 19.69 -34.79
C GLU A 500 19.03 18.39 -34.06
N GLU A 501 19.26 17.25 -34.72
CA GLU A 501 19.17 15.92 -34.11
C GLU A 501 20.21 15.75 -33.00
N GLU A 502 21.48 16.10 -33.26
CA GLU A 502 22.58 16.04 -32.30
C GLU A 502 22.28 16.89 -31.04
N HIS A 503 21.83 18.14 -31.24
CA HIS A 503 21.43 19.02 -30.15
C HIS A 503 20.30 18.40 -29.32
N GLY A 504 19.24 17.91 -29.96
CA GLY A 504 18.11 17.27 -29.30
C GLY A 504 18.52 16.06 -28.45
N MET A 505 19.38 15.18 -28.99
CA MET A 505 19.90 14.02 -28.25
C MET A 505 20.75 14.44 -27.04
N LEU A 506 21.62 15.44 -27.19
CA LEU A 506 22.47 15.93 -26.10
C LEU A 506 21.66 16.59 -24.98
N GLU A 507 20.65 17.39 -25.34
CA GLU A 507 19.71 17.96 -24.37
C GLU A 507 18.95 16.88 -23.61
N ALA A 508 18.47 15.87 -24.32
CA ALA A 508 17.73 14.77 -23.72
C ALA A 508 18.62 13.92 -22.79
N LEU A 509 19.90 13.71 -23.12
CA LEU A 509 20.90 13.08 -22.24
C LEU A 509 21.18 13.94 -20.99
N ARG A 510 21.29 15.27 -21.15
CA ARG A 510 21.50 16.22 -20.03
C ARG A 510 20.32 16.17 -19.06
N ASP A 511 19.11 16.22 -19.62
CA ASP A 511 17.86 16.27 -18.87
C ASP A 511 17.50 14.90 -18.25
N GLY A 512 18.14 13.82 -18.71
CA GLY A 512 17.96 12.44 -18.24
C GLY A 512 16.81 11.70 -18.90
N LEU A 513 16.34 12.20 -20.04
CA LEU A 513 15.30 11.62 -20.89
C LEU A 513 15.84 10.51 -21.79
N LEU A 514 17.13 10.54 -22.12
CA LEU A 514 17.85 9.47 -22.82
C LEU A 514 18.95 8.88 -21.93
N ASP A 515 19.27 7.61 -22.15
CA ASP A 515 20.44 6.93 -21.59
C ASP A 515 21.58 6.88 -22.61
N ALA A 516 22.83 6.88 -22.11
CA ALA A 516 24.00 6.67 -22.94
C ALA A 516 24.19 5.17 -23.25
N PRO A 517 24.41 4.77 -24.52
CA PRO A 517 24.78 3.41 -24.87
C PRO A 517 25.99 2.93 -24.07
N GLY A 518 25.92 1.73 -23.48
CA GLY A 518 27.00 1.21 -22.61
C GLY A 518 27.30 2.01 -21.33
N GLY A 519 26.49 3.03 -20.98
CA GLY A 519 26.74 3.93 -19.85
C GLY A 519 27.83 4.99 -20.12
N VAL A 520 28.26 5.13 -21.38
CA VAL A 520 29.31 6.06 -21.80
C VAL A 520 28.76 6.93 -22.92
N ILE A 521 28.79 8.25 -22.74
CA ILE A 521 28.37 9.20 -23.77
C ILE A 521 29.53 9.35 -24.75
N GLN A 522 29.43 8.78 -25.95
CA GLN A 522 30.42 9.00 -27.00
C GLN A 522 29.93 10.09 -27.96
N HIS A 523 30.68 11.18 -28.04
CA HIS A 523 30.38 12.33 -28.88
C HIS A 523 31.60 12.68 -29.71
N ARG A 524 31.47 12.61 -31.04
CA ARG A 524 32.53 12.91 -32.03
C ARG A 524 33.88 12.23 -31.68
N GLY A 525 33.82 10.95 -31.27
CA GLY A 525 34.97 10.14 -30.90
C GLY A 525 35.54 10.36 -29.48
N ARG A 526 34.94 11.26 -28.69
CA ARG A 526 35.33 11.54 -27.29
C ARG A 526 34.30 10.98 -26.31
N MET A 527 34.77 10.46 -25.18
CA MET A 527 33.90 10.10 -24.05
C MET A 527 33.58 11.35 -23.22
N LEU A 528 32.29 11.70 -23.09
CA LEU A 528 31.81 12.82 -22.29
C LEU A 528 31.34 12.38 -20.90
N ARG A 529 31.61 13.18 -19.87
CA ARG A 529 30.97 13.04 -18.56
C ARG A 529 29.66 13.83 -18.53
N LYS A 530 28.70 13.41 -17.69
CA LYS A 530 27.40 14.10 -17.54
C LYS A 530 27.52 15.59 -17.19
N LYS A 531 28.58 15.99 -16.48
CA LYS A 531 28.83 17.41 -16.13
C LYS A 531 29.29 18.25 -17.33
N GLU A 532 29.90 17.64 -18.34
CA GLU A 532 30.38 18.33 -19.55
C GLU A 532 29.26 18.51 -20.59
N LEU A 533 28.09 17.88 -20.41
CA LEU A 533 26.98 17.96 -21.36
C LEU A 533 26.44 19.40 -21.53
N ALA A 534 26.47 20.21 -20.47
CA ALA A 534 25.99 21.60 -20.55
C ALA A 534 26.82 22.40 -21.57
N ASP A 535 28.14 22.36 -21.42
CA ASP A 535 29.08 23.06 -22.29
C ASP A 535 29.03 22.53 -23.74
N VAL A 536 28.85 21.23 -23.92
CA VAL A 536 28.73 20.62 -25.26
C VAL A 536 27.41 21.00 -25.93
N VAL A 537 26.29 21.01 -25.20
CA VAL A 537 25.01 21.48 -25.74
C VAL A 537 25.12 22.93 -26.21
N GLU A 538 25.74 23.80 -25.41
CA GLU A 538 25.94 25.21 -25.77
C GLU A 538 26.85 25.38 -27.01
N SER A 539 27.88 24.54 -27.13
CA SER A 539 28.74 24.50 -28.32
C SER A 539 27.97 24.07 -29.58
N VAL A 540 27.20 22.99 -29.50
CA VAL A 540 26.40 22.49 -30.64
C VAL A 540 25.28 23.48 -30.99
N ASP A 541 24.68 24.15 -30.00
CA ASP A 541 23.69 25.20 -30.26
C ASP A 541 24.30 26.39 -31.02
N SER A 542 25.54 26.75 -30.71
CA SER A 542 26.29 27.78 -31.45
C SER A 542 26.57 27.37 -32.90
N GLU A 543 26.93 26.10 -33.14
CA GLU A 543 27.11 25.52 -34.48
C GLU A 543 25.78 25.52 -35.25
N ARG A 544 24.70 25.09 -34.61
CA ARG A 544 23.34 25.09 -35.17
C ARG A 544 22.90 26.50 -35.55
N ALA A 545 23.11 27.48 -34.68
CA ALA A 545 22.79 28.88 -34.97
C ALA A 545 23.60 29.42 -36.15
N ALA A 546 24.86 28.99 -36.31
CA ALA A 546 25.68 29.36 -37.47
C ALA A 546 25.17 28.72 -38.78
N ALA A 547 24.83 27.44 -38.77
CA ALA A 547 24.22 26.74 -39.91
C ALA A 547 22.89 27.39 -40.30
N ARG A 548 22.04 27.71 -39.32
CA ARG A 548 20.76 28.38 -39.53
C ARG A 548 20.93 29.76 -40.17
N ARG A 549 21.85 30.60 -39.67
CA ARG A 549 22.14 31.91 -40.27
C ARG A 549 22.57 31.83 -41.74
N LYS A 550 23.27 30.76 -42.14
CA LYS A 550 23.67 30.54 -43.54
C LYS A 550 22.44 30.31 -44.44
N LEU A 551 21.51 29.47 -43.98
CA LEU A 551 20.26 29.20 -44.69
C LEU A 551 19.32 30.42 -44.69
N GLU A 552 19.22 31.16 -43.58
CA GLU A 552 18.46 32.42 -43.51
C GLU A 552 19.01 33.49 -44.45
N ALA A 553 20.34 33.59 -44.60
CA ALA A 553 20.97 34.50 -45.55
C ALA A 553 20.64 34.11 -47.00
N HIS A 554 20.56 32.82 -47.28
CA HIS A 554 20.11 32.31 -48.57
C HIS A 554 18.63 32.66 -48.82
N ASP A 555 17.75 32.43 -47.84
CA ASP A 555 16.33 32.80 -47.94
C ASP A 555 16.16 34.31 -48.24
N ARG A 556 16.93 35.17 -47.56
CA ARG A 556 16.96 36.62 -47.83
C ARG A 556 17.42 36.97 -49.24
N ALA A 557 18.42 36.26 -49.75
CA ALA A 557 18.93 36.46 -51.11
C ALA A 557 17.89 36.06 -52.16
N CYS A 558 17.22 34.91 -51.98
CA CYS A 558 16.13 34.47 -52.84
C CYS A 558 15.04 35.53 -52.92
N ARG A 559 14.54 36.02 -51.78
CA ARG A 559 13.46 37.02 -51.77
C ARG A 559 13.89 38.37 -52.34
N ALA A 560 15.14 38.81 -52.10
CA ALA A 560 15.64 40.08 -52.63
C ALA A 560 15.84 40.05 -54.15
N ALA A 561 16.40 38.97 -54.71
CA ALA A 561 16.63 38.83 -56.13
C ALA A 561 15.31 38.78 -56.93
N HIS A 562 14.35 37.97 -56.47
CA HIS A 562 13.05 37.87 -57.15
C HIS A 562 12.19 39.13 -56.98
N ARG A 563 12.30 39.84 -55.84
CA ARG A 563 11.65 41.14 -55.70
C ARG A 563 12.21 42.17 -56.68
N ALA A 564 13.53 42.21 -56.86
CA ALA A 564 14.17 43.08 -57.83
C ALA A 564 13.73 42.76 -59.27
N ALA A 565 13.65 41.47 -59.60
CA ALA A 565 13.12 41.00 -60.89
C ALA A 565 11.66 41.45 -61.08
N ALA A 566 10.82 41.30 -60.07
CA ALA A 566 9.42 41.74 -60.10
C ALA A 566 9.29 43.26 -60.28
N GLN A 567 10.14 44.06 -59.63
CA GLN A 567 10.19 45.51 -59.78
C GLN A 567 10.66 45.93 -61.18
N HIS A 568 11.61 45.19 -61.75
CA HIS A 568 12.13 45.45 -63.10
C HIS A 568 11.09 45.11 -64.18
N ILE A 569 10.39 43.98 -64.05
CA ILE A 569 9.32 43.53 -64.97
C ILE A 569 8.08 44.44 -64.86
N GLY A 570 7.76 44.92 -63.65
CA GLY A 570 6.61 45.78 -63.40
C GLY A 570 5.29 45.01 -63.45
N ARG A 571 4.22 45.66 -63.95
CA ARG A 571 2.89 45.04 -64.18
C ARG A 571 2.22 44.41 -62.93
N GLY A 572 2.53 44.92 -61.74
CA GLY A 572 1.94 44.49 -60.46
C GLY A 572 2.64 43.31 -59.77
N TRP A 573 3.73 42.80 -60.35
CA TRP A 573 4.40 41.60 -59.83
C TRP A 573 5.16 41.83 -58.51
N ASP A 574 5.64 43.05 -58.22
CA ASP A 574 6.26 43.38 -56.92
C ASP A 574 5.22 43.31 -55.80
N GLU A 575 4.05 43.93 -56.00
CA GLU A 575 2.95 43.87 -55.03
C GLU A 575 2.45 42.43 -54.83
N TYR A 576 2.35 41.64 -55.90
CA TYR A 576 1.93 40.24 -55.83
C TYR A 576 2.96 39.37 -55.09
N HIS A 577 4.23 39.41 -55.48
CA HIS A 577 5.32 38.67 -54.79
C HIS A 577 5.39 39.04 -53.31
N HIS A 578 5.34 40.33 -52.99
CA HIS A 578 5.35 40.80 -51.62
C HIS A 578 4.16 40.29 -50.81
N SER A 579 2.97 40.25 -51.42
CA SER A 579 1.77 39.71 -50.77
C SER A 579 1.89 38.21 -50.48
N LEU A 580 2.51 37.42 -51.37
CA LEU A 580 2.73 35.98 -51.15
C LEU A 580 3.71 35.72 -50.00
N VAL A 581 4.82 36.48 -49.92
CA VAL A 581 5.75 36.37 -48.78
C VAL A 581 5.07 36.75 -47.47
N THR A 582 4.22 37.78 -47.50
CA THR A 582 3.47 38.23 -46.32
C THR A 582 2.41 37.22 -45.88
N LEU A 583 1.69 36.61 -46.82
CA LEU A 583 0.75 35.52 -46.55
C LEU A 583 1.46 34.29 -45.98
N LEU A 584 2.63 33.94 -46.53
CA LEU A 584 3.44 32.82 -46.04
C LEU A 584 3.89 33.07 -44.59
N HIS A 585 4.37 34.28 -44.30
CA HIS A 585 4.77 34.69 -42.96
C HIS A 585 3.58 34.64 -41.98
N TYR A 586 2.42 35.20 -42.36
CA TYR A 586 1.18 35.13 -41.58
C TYR A 586 0.77 33.68 -41.26
N ALA A 587 0.60 32.84 -42.29
CA ALA A 587 0.12 31.47 -42.13
C ALA A 587 1.08 30.64 -41.26
N THR A 588 2.39 30.76 -41.52
CA THR A 588 3.41 30.01 -40.79
C THR A 588 3.47 30.40 -39.31
N HIS A 589 3.42 31.70 -38.99
CA HIS A 589 3.47 32.13 -37.59
C HIS A 589 2.15 31.83 -36.85
N GLY A 590 1.01 31.95 -37.54
CA GLY A 590 -0.30 31.57 -36.99
C GLY A 590 -0.36 30.08 -36.64
N GLU A 591 0.06 29.21 -37.56
CA GLU A 591 0.14 27.76 -37.35
C GLU A 591 1.10 27.43 -36.20
N ALA A 592 2.33 27.96 -36.22
CA ALA A 592 3.32 27.68 -35.18
C ALA A 592 2.88 28.15 -33.79
N ASN A 593 2.22 29.31 -33.68
CA ASN A 593 1.70 29.81 -32.40
C ASN A 593 0.54 28.95 -31.88
N LEU A 594 -0.34 28.48 -32.78
CA LEU A 594 -1.44 27.58 -32.45
C LEU A 594 -0.92 26.22 -31.97
N GLU A 595 0.02 25.61 -32.70
CA GLU A 595 0.66 24.34 -32.35
C GLU A 595 1.45 24.44 -31.03
N ASP A 596 2.14 25.56 -30.79
CA ASP A 596 2.87 25.77 -29.54
C ASP A 596 1.93 25.90 -28.33
N ALA A 597 0.85 26.67 -28.46
CA ALA A 597 -0.18 26.79 -27.42
C ALA A 597 -0.88 25.45 -27.15
N ALA A 598 -1.22 24.70 -28.20
CA ALA A 598 -1.78 23.36 -28.09
C ALA A 598 -0.78 22.39 -27.44
N GLY A 599 0.50 22.47 -27.79
CA GLY A 599 1.58 21.69 -27.20
C GLY A 599 1.80 21.99 -25.72
N LEU A 600 1.66 23.26 -25.29
CA LEU A 600 1.69 23.62 -23.87
C LEU A 600 0.48 23.07 -23.11
N LEU A 601 -0.72 23.10 -23.72
CA LEU A 601 -1.91 22.49 -23.14
C LEU A 601 -1.73 20.98 -22.98
N ALA A 602 -1.28 20.28 -24.02
CA ALA A 602 -1.00 18.85 -23.99
C ALA A 602 0.06 18.50 -22.92
N ASN A 603 1.16 19.26 -22.85
CA ASN A 603 2.18 19.08 -21.80
C ASN A 603 1.61 19.29 -20.39
N THR A 604 0.82 20.35 -20.20
CA THR A 604 0.20 20.66 -18.90
C THR A 604 -0.80 19.59 -18.52
N TRP A 605 -1.61 19.12 -19.46
CA TRP A 605 -2.55 18.02 -19.27
C TRP A 605 -1.81 16.75 -18.84
N SER A 606 -0.78 16.32 -19.57
CA SER A 606 0.03 15.14 -19.24
C SER A 606 0.66 15.21 -17.85
N VAL A 607 1.13 16.39 -17.42
CA VAL A 607 1.65 16.60 -16.06
C VAL A 607 0.54 16.51 -15.02
N VAL A 608 -0.57 17.22 -15.24
CA VAL A 608 -1.68 17.31 -14.28
C VAL A 608 -2.36 15.96 -14.08
N ILE A 609 -2.41 15.08 -15.09
CA ILE A 609 -3.01 13.75 -14.93
C ILE A 609 -2.03 12.68 -14.46
N ALA A 610 -0.74 13.01 -14.27
CA ALA A 610 0.32 12.02 -14.07
C ALA A 610 0.10 11.16 -12.81
N ASP A 611 -0.39 11.75 -11.71
CA ASP A 611 -0.71 11.03 -10.47
C ASP A 611 -2.14 10.44 -10.45
N GLY A 612 -2.89 10.64 -11.54
CA GLY A 612 -4.26 10.24 -11.75
C GLY A 612 -5.31 11.06 -10.96
N ARG A 613 -4.92 12.13 -10.27
CA ARG A 613 -5.82 13.04 -9.57
C ARG A 613 -5.57 14.46 -10.08
N VAL A 614 -6.57 15.32 -9.94
CA VAL A 614 -6.44 16.73 -10.32
C VAL A 614 -6.86 17.56 -9.12
N SER A 615 -5.93 18.29 -8.53
CA SER A 615 -6.19 19.26 -7.48
C SER A 615 -6.83 20.53 -8.03
N SER A 616 -7.41 21.36 -7.16
CA SER A 616 -7.97 22.65 -7.58
C SER A 616 -6.91 23.57 -8.19
N ALA A 617 -5.70 23.58 -7.64
CA ALA A 617 -4.60 24.41 -8.16
C ALA A 617 -4.11 23.94 -9.55
N GLU A 618 -4.10 22.63 -9.79
CA GLU A 618 -3.79 22.04 -11.10
C GLU A 618 -4.89 22.30 -12.11
N LEU A 619 -6.16 22.20 -11.71
CA LEU A 619 -7.29 22.58 -12.55
C LEU A 619 -7.23 24.07 -12.92
N ASP A 620 -6.93 24.95 -11.98
CA ASP A 620 -6.76 26.38 -12.23
C ASP A 620 -5.60 26.64 -13.22
N ARG A 621 -4.51 25.88 -13.10
CA ARG A 621 -3.39 25.94 -14.05
C ARG A 621 -3.82 25.48 -15.45
N LEU A 622 -4.54 24.38 -15.55
CA LEU A 622 -5.05 23.85 -16.81
C LEU A 622 -6.00 24.85 -17.49
N VAL A 623 -6.90 25.48 -16.72
CA VAL A 623 -7.79 26.55 -17.21
C VAL A 623 -7.01 27.74 -17.74
N ARG A 624 -5.94 28.18 -17.05
CA ARG A 624 -5.09 29.28 -17.54
C ARG A 624 -4.43 28.96 -18.88
N VAL A 625 -3.88 27.75 -19.04
CA VAL A 625 -3.25 27.32 -20.29
C VAL A 625 -4.28 27.13 -21.41
N ALA A 626 -5.45 26.57 -21.09
CA ALA A 626 -6.55 26.48 -22.05
C ALA A 626 -7.07 27.86 -22.46
N THR A 627 -7.06 28.84 -21.55
CA THR A 627 -7.42 30.22 -21.87
C THR A 627 -6.42 30.83 -22.83
N ASP A 628 -5.12 30.58 -22.68
CA ASP A 628 -4.11 31.04 -23.65
C ASP A 628 -4.37 30.47 -25.06
N LEU A 629 -4.63 29.16 -25.17
CA LEU A 629 -5.00 28.53 -26.43
C LEU A 629 -6.30 29.09 -27.02
N TYR A 630 -7.32 29.29 -26.18
CA TYR A 630 -8.57 29.93 -26.56
C TYR A 630 -8.33 31.35 -27.12
N MET A 631 -7.46 32.14 -26.50
CA MET A 631 -7.11 33.48 -26.97
C MET A 631 -6.35 33.45 -28.30
N VAL A 632 -5.54 32.43 -28.59
CA VAL A 632 -4.92 32.25 -29.91
C VAL A 632 -5.99 31.96 -30.97
N LEU A 633 -6.87 31.00 -30.73
CA LEU A 633 -7.98 30.66 -31.64
C LEU A 633 -8.93 31.84 -31.88
N SER A 634 -9.35 32.52 -30.81
CA SER A 634 -10.25 33.67 -30.89
C SER A 634 -9.65 34.80 -31.73
N ARG A 635 -8.34 35.04 -31.65
CA ARG A 635 -7.69 36.08 -32.46
C ARG A 635 -7.54 35.70 -33.92
N LEU A 636 -7.24 34.43 -34.21
CA LEU A 636 -7.26 33.93 -35.59
C LEU A 636 -8.67 34.08 -36.18
N ASP A 637 -9.70 33.90 -35.36
CA ASP A 637 -11.08 34.12 -35.76
C ASP A 637 -11.41 35.61 -36.00
N ASP A 638 -11.00 36.50 -35.09
CA ASP A 638 -11.17 37.96 -35.26
C ASP A 638 -10.47 38.49 -36.53
N GLN A 639 -9.41 37.82 -36.98
CA GLN A 639 -8.66 38.15 -38.20
C GLN A 639 -9.33 37.64 -39.49
N ARG A 640 -10.26 36.70 -39.39
CA ARG A 640 -10.97 36.06 -40.52
C ARG A 640 -11.46 37.04 -41.59
N PRO A 641 -12.20 38.13 -41.28
CA PRO A 641 -12.71 39.05 -42.30
C PRO A 641 -11.64 39.96 -42.91
N HIS A 642 -10.42 39.96 -42.36
CA HIS A 642 -9.32 40.83 -42.75
C HIS A 642 -8.26 40.12 -43.60
N VAL A 643 -8.47 38.84 -43.93
CA VAL A 643 -7.61 38.07 -44.82
C VAL A 643 -8.30 37.91 -46.18
N ALA A 644 -7.65 38.38 -47.23
CA ALA A 644 -8.08 38.17 -48.62
C ALA A 644 -6.99 37.41 -49.37
N LEU A 645 -7.35 36.30 -50.00
CA LEU A 645 -6.41 35.45 -50.72
C LEU A 645 -6.47 35.78 -52.22
N PRO A 646 -5.31 35.76 -52.93
CA PRO A 646 -5.29 35.85 -54.38
C PRO A 646 -6.07 34.71 -55.04
N GLU A 647 -6.64 34.97 -56.21
CA GLU A 647 -7.41 33.99 -56.99
C GLU A 647 -6.65 32.67 -57.27
N PRO A 648 -5.34 32.68 -57.60
CA PRO A 648 -4.57 31.43 -57.74
C PRO A 648 -4.48 30.60 -56.45
N ILE A 649 -4.48 31.25 -55.28
CA ILE A 649 -4.45 30.58 -53.97
C ILE A 649 -5.82 30.00 -53.65
N LEU A 650 -6.90 30.76 -53.90
CA LEU A 650 -8.28 30.30 -53.73
C LEU A 650 -8.58 29.07 -54.59
N ALA A 651 -8.16 29.10 -55.86
CA ALA A 651 -8.33 27.99 -56.80
C ALA A 651 -7.60 26.72 -56.32
N LYS A 652 -6.34 26.83 -55.89
CA LYS A 652 -5.55 25.69 -55.39
C LYS A 652 -6.01 25.13 -54.05
N LEU A 653 -6.63 25.96 -53.22
CA LEU A 653 -7.24 25.53 -51.96
C LEU A 653 -8.67 25.00 -52.15
N GLU A 654 -9.25 25.14 -53.35
CA GLU A 654 -10.64 24.79 -53.66
C GLU A 654 -11.66 25.50 -52.75
N ILE A 655 -11.41 26.78 -52.43
CA ILE A 655 -12.27 27.60 -51.56
C ILE A 655 -12.70 28.90 -52.24
N GLU A 656 -13.91 29.37 -51.94
CA GLU A 656 -14.41 30.65 -52.45
C GLU A 656 -13.83 31.86 -51.70
N SER A 657 -13.53 31.70 -50.41
CA SER A 657 -12.92 32.74 -49.57
C SER A 657 -12.22 32.13 -48.35
N TRP A 658 -11.29 32.87 -47.76
CA TRP A 658 -10.65 32.44 -46.51
C TRP A 658 -11.66 32.25 -45.36
N ALA A 659 -12.67 33.11 -45.29
CA ALA A 659 -13.73 32.99 -44.29
C ALA A 659 -14.54 31.70 -44.43
N GLY A 660 -14.75 31.20 -45.65
CA GLY A 660 -15.42 29.94 -45.93
C GLY A 660 -14.57 28.69 -45.67
N ALA A 661 -13.25 28.84 -45.52
CA ALA A 661 -12.35 27.73 -45.18
C ALA A 661 -12.33 27.41 -43.67
N LEU A 662 -12.94 28.28 -42.84
CA LEU A 662 -13.02 28.16 -41.39
C LEU A 662 -14.46 27.88 -40.95
N PRO A 663 -14.69 27.35 -39.72
CA PRO A 663 -16.05 27.07 -39.23
C PRO A 663 -16.96 28.32 -39.26
N GLU A 664 -18.22 28.19 -39.69
CA GLU A 664 -19.11 29.36 -39.92
C GLU A 664 -19.22 30.32 -38.73
N GLU A 665 -19.30 29.80 -37.50
CA GLU A 665 -19.35 30.57 -36.25
C GLU A 665 -18.29 30.07 -35.27
N PHE A 666 -17.56 30.95 -34.59
CA PHE A 666 -16.65 30.59 -33.50
C PHE A 666 -17.41 30.33 -32.20
N ALA A 667 -17.95 29.12 -32.08
CA ALA A 667 -18.80 28.68 -30.96
C ALA A 667 -18.03 27.99 -29.81
N LEU A 668 -16.69 28.10 -29.77
CA LEU A 668 -15.91 27.57 -28.66
C LEU A 668 -16.14 28.43 -27.40
N GLY A 669 -16.64 27.83 -26.32
CA GLY A 669 -16.84 28.53 -25.05
C GLY A 669 -15.52 28.86 -24.34
N MET A 670 -15.52 29.91 -23.51
CA MET A 670 -14.35 30.25 -22.68
C MET A 670 -14.10 29.11 -21.66
N PRO A 671 -12.85 28.63 -21.51
CA PRO A 671 -12.53 27.57 -20.58
C PRO A 671 -12.64 28.06 -19.13
N SER A 672 -13.20 27.21 -18.26
CA SER A 672 -13.44 27.48 -16.84
C SER A 672 -13.35 26.18 -16.04
N THR A 673 -13.29 26.28 -14.71
CA THR A 673 -13.30 25.11 -13.83
C THR A 673 -14.59 24.29 -13.95
N ALA A 674 -15.70 24.89 -14.41
CA ALA A 674 -16.99 24.23 -14.52
C ALA A 674 -17.20 23.44 -15.83
N ASN A 675 -16.53 23.82 -16.93
CA ASN A 675 -16.71 23.22 -18.25
C ASN A 675 -15.44 22.55 -18.81
N MET A 676 -14.33 22.51 -18.07
CA MET A 676 -13.03 22.04 -18.58
C MET A 676 -13.08 20.63 -19.19
N GLY A 677 -13.83 19.70 -18.59
CA GLY A 677 -13.96 18.33 -19.12
C GLY A 677 -14.57 18.31 -20.52
N ASP A 678 -15.73 18.95 -20.68
CA ASP A 678 -16.41 19.05 -21.99
C ASP A 678 -15.57 19.86 -22.99
N TRP A 679 -14.92 20.93 -22.52
CA TRP A 679 -14.06 21.77 -23.35
C TRP A 679 -12.89 20.99 -23.97
N LEU A 680 -12.23 20.13 -23.18
CA LEU A 680 -11.14 19.27 -23.68
C LEU A 680 -11.61 18.27 -24.73
N THR A 681 -12.87 17.81 -24.67
CA THR A 681 -13.39 16.87 -25.67
C THR A 681 -13.70 17.50 -27.01
N VAL A 682 -13.88 18.83 -27.06
CA VAL A 682 -14.24 19.55 -28.30
C VAL A 682 -13.10 20.36 -28.88
N VAL A 683 -12.09 20.76 -28.10
CA VAL A 683 -11.02 21.66 -28.58
C VAL A 683 -10.25 21.09 -29.78
N ASP A 684 -10.05 19.77 -29.84
CA ASP A 684 -9.28 19.12 -30.91
C ASP A 684 -9.90 19.35 -32.30
N SER A 685 -11.23 19.42 -32.41
CA SER A 685 -11.88 19.71 -33.70
C SER A 685 -11.59 21.14 -34.19
N TRP A 686 -11.52 22.11 -33.27
CA TRP A 686 -11.14 23.49 -33.57
C TRP A 686 -9.67 23.61 -33.94
N LEU A 687 -8.79 22.88 -33.23
CA LEU A 687 -7.36 22.83 -33.56
C LEU A 687 -7.14 22.25 -34.96
N ASN A 688 -7.83 21.16 -35.27
CA ASN A 688 -7.74 20.53 -36.58
C ASN A 688 -8.30 21.44 -37.69
N ALA A 689 -9.41 22.15 -37.46
CA ALA A 689 -9.97 23.07 -38.43
C ALA A 689 -9.03 24.26 -38.73
N TYR A 690 -8.59 24.99 -37.70
CA TYR A 690 -7.74 26.18 -37.90
C TYR A 690 -6.30 25.80 -38.26
N GLY A 691 -5.73 24.81 -37.59
CA GLY A 691 -4.38 24.29 -37.89
C GLY A 691 -4.31 23.69 -39.29
N GLY A 692 -5.31 22.89 -39.68
CA GLY A 692 -5.42 22.34 -41.02
C GLY A 692 -5.53 23.42 -42.10
N ALA A 693 -6.38 24.43 -41.89
CA ALA A 693 -6.54 25.56 -42.83
C ALA A 693 -5.25 26.39 -42.96
N LEU A 694 -4.57 26.71 -41.85
CA LEU A 694 -3.31 27.46 -41.85
C LEU A 694 -2.17 26.66 -42.48
N GLY A 695 -2.07 25.36 -42.18
CA GLY A 695 -1.08 24.46 -42.79
C GLY A 695 -1.30 24.30 -44.29
N ALA A 696 -2.55 24.17 -44.73
CA ALA A 696 -2.90 24.16 -46.15
C ALA A 696 -2.54 25.48 -46.84
N LEU A 697 -2.88 26.62 -46.22
CA LEU A 697 -2.55 27.95 -46.72
C LEU A 697 -1.03 28.15 -46.83
N ARG A 698 -0.26 27.86 -45.77
CA ARG A 698 1.21 27.93 -45.77
C ARG A 698 1.78 27.13 -46.94
N ARG A 699 1.29 25.90 -47.11
CA ARG A 699 1.74 24.96 -48.13
C ARG A 699 1.48 25.49 -49.56
N VAL A 700 0.25 25.89 -49.84
CA VAL A 700 -0.17 26.40 -51.16
C VAL A 700 0.50 27.74 -51.49
N VAL A 701 0.60 28.65 -50.51
CA VAL A 701 1.27 29.95 -50.71
C VAL A 701 2.76 29.78 -50.96
N LEU A 702 3.44 28.85 -50.28
CA LEU A 702 4.84 28.54 -50.57
C LEU A 702 5.01 28.03 -52.01
N ASP A 703 4.14 27.11 -52.45
CA ASP A 703 4.20 26.58 -53.81
C ASP A 703 3.93 27.66 -54.87
N GLU A 704 2.93 28.53 -54.65
CA GLU A 704 2.66 29.65 -55.56
C GLU A 704 3.79 30.70 -55.56
N LEU A 705 4.40 30.96 -54.41
CA LEU A 705 5.58 31.83 -54.32
C LEU A 705 6.72 31.28 -55.18
N LEU A 706 7.02 29.98 -55.06
CA LEU A 706 8.09 29.34 -55.82
C LEU A 706 7.80 29.26 -57.33
N LEU A 707 6.53 29.08 -57.71
CA LEU A 707 6.12 29.16 -59.13
C LEU A 707 6.24 30.59 -59.65
N THR A 708 5.79 31.58 -58.89
CA THR A 708 5.93 33.00 -59.23
C THR A 708 7.39 33.39 -59.40
N GLU A 709 8.25 32.96 -58.49
CA GLU A 709 9.70 33.19 -58.56
C GLU A 709 10.33 32.56 -59.81
N ALA A 710 9.94 31.33 -60.15
CA ALA A 710 10.39 30.67 -61.38
C ALA A 710 9.91 31.39 -62.66
N ARG A 711 8.68 31.92 -62.67
CA ARG A 711 8.17 32.74 -63.79
C ARG A 711 8.99 34.02 -63.96
N LEU A 712 9.25 34.72 -62.85
CA LEU A 712 10.05 35.95 -62.84
C LEU A 712 11.47 35.70 -63.36
N ASP A 713 12.12 34.60 -62.94
CA ASP A 713 13.44 34.21 -63.44
C ASP A 713 13.42 33.92 -64.95
N ALA A 714 12.45 33.11 -65.42
CA ALA A 714 12.30 32.81 -66.85
C ALA A 714 12.11 34.09 -67.69
N TRP A 715 11.25 35.01 -67.25
CA TRP A 715 11.04 36.30 -67.94
C TRP A 715 12.28 37.19 -67.93
N MET A 716 13.06 37.23 -66.84
CA MET A 716 14.33 37.94 -66.81
C MET A 716 15.35 37.37 -67.81
N ARG A 717 15.26 36.07 -68.11
CA ARG A 717 16.11 35.37 -69.10
C ARG A 717 15.58 35.46 -70.53
N GLY A 718 14.37 35.98 -70.73
CA GLY A 718 13.69 36.01 -72.04
C GLY A 718 13.17 34.63 -72.45
N GLU A 719 12.98 33.73 -71.50
CA GLU A 719 12.49 32.37 -71.67
C GLU A 719 10.97 32.31 -71.40
N ARG A 720 10.31 31.25 -71.90
CA ARG A 720 8.92 30.97 -71.56
C ARG A 720 8.86 30.02 -70.35
N PRO A 721 8.02 30.29 -69.34
CA PRO A 721 7.83 29.37 -68.21
C PRO A 721 7.36 27.99 -68.68
N GLU A 722 7.93 26.91 -68.15
CA GLU A 722 7.61 25.53 -68.55
C GLU A 722 6.24 25.02 -68.07
N ARG A 723 5.60 25.70 -67.10
CA ARG A 723 4.36 25.27 -66.42
C ARG A 723 3.31 26.40 -66.33
N ASP A 724 2.76 26.89 -67.44
CA ASP A 724 1.71 27.94 -67.37
C ASP A 724 0.30 27.47 -67.78
N ALA A 725 -0.65 27.76 -66.88
CA ALA A 725 -2.11 27.81 -67.09
C ALA A 725 -2.65 29.26 -67.03
N LEU A 726 -1.77 30.26 -66.78
CA LEU A 726 -2.09 31.67 -66.95
C LEU A 726 -2.03 31.95 -68.46
N ASP A 727 -3.15 31.70 -69.15
CA ASP A 727 -3.28 31.91 -70.58
C ASP A 727 -2.73 33.30 -70.96
N ALA A 728 -1.68 33.31 -71.77
CA ALA A 728 -1.19 34.53 -72.39
C ALA A 728 -2.37 35.13 -73.18
N ALA A 729 -2.80 36.34 -72.81
CA ALA A 729 -3.67 37.10 -73.69
C ALA A 729 -2.95 37.21 -75.04
N GLU A 730 -3.53 36.63 -76.10
CA GLU A 730 -2.93 36.45 -77.43
C GLU A 730 -2.46 37.77 -78.11
N ASP A 731 -2.67 38.92 -77.48
CA ASP A 731 -2.44 40.26 -78.03
C ASP A 731 -1.35 41.11 -77.31
N ASP A 732 -0.55 40.56 -76.38
CA ASP A 732 0.53 41.33 -75.70
C ASP A 732 1.90 41.22 -76.41
N PRO A 733 2.51 42.34 -76.87
CA PRO A 733 3.76 42.34 -77.62
C PRO A 733 5.00 41.89 -76.81
N ASP A 734 4.96 41.88 -75.47
CA ASP A 734 6.08 41.46 -74.62
C ASP A 734 5.93 40.03 -74.06
N GLY A 735 4.74 39.40 -74.20
CA GLY A 735 4.48 38.02 -73.77
C GLY A 735 4.44 37.78 -72.25
N ILE A 736 4.34 38.83 -71.41
CA ILE A 736 4.28 38.74 -69.94
C ILE A 736 2.91 39.23 -69.43
N PRO A 737 2.07 38.40 -68.77
CA PRO A 737 0.76 38.83 -68.28
C PRO A 737 0.83 39.82 -67.10
N ALA A 738 -0.28 40.52 -66.83
CA ALA A 738 -0.43 41.31 -65.60
C ALA A 738 -0.53 40.39 -64.37
N ALA A 739 0.02 40.82 -63.23
CA ALA A 739 -0.01 40.02 -62.01
C ALA A 739 -1.44 39.86 -61.47
N PRO A 740 -1.76 38.73 -60.81
CA PRO A 740 -3.01 38.59 -60.06
C PRO A 740 -3.15 39.64 -58.95
N ALA A 741 -4.38 39.86 -58.48
CA ALA A 741 -4.62 40.76 -57.36
C ALA A 741 -3.83 40.31 -56.12
N PRO A 742 -3.12 41.21 -55.41
CA PRO A 742 -2.32 40.86 -54.25
C PRO A 742 -3.19 40.43 -53.07
N GLY A 743 -2.66 39.52 -52.27
CA GLY A 743 -3.28 39.09 -51.02
C GLY A 743 -3.24 40.18 -49.95
N ILE A 744 -4.16 40.07 -48.99
CA ILE A 744 -4.26 40.98 -47.85
C ILE A 744 -4.24 40.14 -46.57
N VAL A 745 -3.43 40.56 -45.60
CA VAL A 745 -3.46 40.05 -44.22
C VAL A 745 -3.64 41.22 -43.26
N PRO A 746 -4.04 40.97 -42.00
CA PRO A 746 -4.10 42.00 -40.98
C PRO A 746 -2.76 42.77 -40.85
N PRO A 747 -2.78 44.10 -40.63
CA PRO A 747 -1.56 44.92 -40.52
C PRO A 747 -0.69 44.55 -39.29
N GLY A 748 -1.23 43.77 -38.35
CA GLY A 748 -0.49 43.16 -37.25
C GLY A 748 -1.07 41.80 -36.89
N TYR A 749 -0.19 40.83 -36.69
CA TYR A 749 -0.49 39.48 -36.21
C TYR A 749 0.67 39.00 -35.34
N GLU A 750 0.42 37.99 -34.51
CA GLU A 750 1.47 37.45 -33.64
C GLU A 750 2.50 36.65 -34.44
N THR A 751 3.77 36.84 -34.08
CA THR A 751 4.90 36.11 -34.64
C THR A 751 5.55 35.25 -33.57
N LEU A 752 5.70 33.96 -33.86
CA LEU A 752 6.46 33.02 -33.05
C LEU A 752 7.79 32.65 -33.74
N LEU A 753 8.88 33.24 -33.26
CA LEU A 753 10.24 32.94 -33.73
C LEU A 753 10.71 31.57 -33.25
N VAL A 754 11.61 30.93 -34.01
CA VAL A 754 12.23 29.67 -33.57
C VAL A 754 13.02 29.90 -32.28
N GLY A 755 12.83 29.06 -31.27
CA GLY A 755 13.47 29.16 -29.95
C GLY A 755 12.73 30.06 -28.95
N HIS A 756 11.62 30.70 -29.36
CA HIS A 756 10.78 31.54 -28.50
C HIS A 756 9.45 30.85 -28.12
N GLU A 757 9.37 29.54 -28.32
CA GLU A 757 8.24 28.70 -27.93
C GLU A 757 7.93 28.77 -26.43
N ARG A 758 6.66 28.52 -26.05
CA ARG A 758 6.23 28.50 -24.66
C ARG A 758 7.02 27.45 -23.86
N PRO A 759 7.53 27.81 -22.66
CA PRO A 759 8.33 26.88 -21.87
C PRO A 759 7.49 25.69 -21.40
N ARG A 760 7.95 24.47 -21.72
CA ARG A 760 7.29 23.23 -21.31
C ARG A 760 7.88 22.71 -20.00
N GLN A 761 7.02 22.09 -19.17
CA GLN A 761 7.47 21.41 -17.97
C GLN A 761 8.16 20.09 -18.35
N LYS A 762 9.46 20.02 -18.08
CA LYS A 762 10.31 18.85 -18.41
C LYS A 762 10.39 17.81 -17.28
N LYS A 763 10.00 18.16 -16.05
CA LYS A 763 10.06 17.28 -14.87
C LYS A 763 8.82 17.44 -14.02
N LEU A 764 8.33 16.33 -13.49
CA LEU A 764 7.26 16.31 -12.50
C LEU A 764 7.74 16.93 -11.17
N ASP A 765 6.81 17.52 -10.42
CA ASP A 765 7.10 18.06 -9.11
C ASP A 765 7.43 16.95 -8.11
N TRP A 766 8.07 17.27 -6.98
CA TRP A 766 8.54 16.24 -6.05
C TRP A 766 7.40 15.32 -5.57
N TRP A 767 6.22 15.88 -5.31
CA TRP A 767 5.05 15.12 -4.89
C TRP A 767 4.54 14.18 -5.98
N ASP A 768 4.43 14.66 -7.21
CA ASP A 768 4.01 13.84 -8.35
C ASP A 768 5.02 12.74 -8.62
N ARG A 769 6.32 13.02 -8.50
CA ARG A 769 7.37 12.01 -8.59
C ARG A 769 7.27 10.95 -7.49
N PHE A 770 6.93 11.35 -6.28
CA PHE A 770 6.64 10.41 -5.19
C PHE A 770 5.37 9.58 -5.47
N GLN A 771 4.34 10.19 -6.04
CA GLN A 771 3.07 9.52 -6.38
C GLN A 771 3.16 8.62 -7.62
N THR A 772 4.05 8.92 -8.55
CA THR A 772 4.27 8.13 -9.78
C THR A 772 5.48 7.19 -9.67
N ALA A 773 6.20 7.26 -8.54
CA ALA A 773 7.49 6.59 -8.35
C ALA A 773 8.54 6.97 -9.42
N ASP A 774 8.49 8.20 -9.93
CA ASP A 774 9.38 8.70 -10.99
C ASP A 774 10.80 9.05 -10.47
N GLY A 775 11.69 8.08 -10.63
CA GLY A 775 13.10 8.13 -10.28
C GLY A 775 13.42 7.43 -8.95
N VAL A 776 14.68 6.98 -8.82
CA VAL A 776 15.12 6.07 -7.76
C VAL A 776 14.79 6.56 -6.34
N VAL A 777 15.06 7.83 -6.03
CA VAL A 777 14.83 8.38 -4.69
C VAL A 777 13.33 8.45 -4.35
N PRO A 778 12.47 9.06 -5.19
CA PRO A 778 11.02 8.97 -5.01
C PRO A 778 10.47 7.55 -4.91
N SER A 779 10.93 6.60 -5.74
CA SER A 779 10.48 5.20 -5.66
C SER A 779 10.82 4.56 -4.31
N ILE A 780 12.04 4.75 -3.80
CA ILE A 780 12.47 4.23 -2.49
C ILE A 780 11.65 4.84 -1.36
N ALA A 781 11.44 6.16 -1.38
CA ALA A 781 10.63 6.86 -0.38
C ALA A 781 9.18 6.37 -0.37
N ARG A 782 8.55 6.25 -1.55
CA ARG A 782 7.19 5.73 -1.72
C ARG A 782 7.08 4.32 -1.17
N PHE A 783 8.01 3.44 -1.53
CA PHE A 783 8.04 2.07 -1.04
C PHE A 783 8.20 2.00 0.48
N ALA A 784 9.10 2.79 1.08
CA ALA A 784 9.32 2.80 2.52
C ALA A 784 8.05 3.22 3.29
N VAL A 785 7.38 4.29 2.84
CA VAL A 785 6.12 4.76 3.44
C VAL A 785 5.02 3.70 3.27
N ALA A 786 4.87 3.16 2.07
CA ALA A 786 3.86 2.15 1.78
C ALA A 786 4.08 0.84 2.57
N ALA A 787 5.32 0.35 2.65
CA ALA A 787 5.70 -0.82 3.42
C ALA A 787 5.49 -0.61 4.93
N ALA A 788 5.76 0.58 5.46
CA ALA A 788 5.47 0.91 6.85
C ALA A 788 3.97 0.88 7.16
N ILE A 789 3.14 1.43 6.26
CA ILE A 789 1.67 1.39 6.40
C ILE A 789 1.16 -0.05 6.35
N VAL A 790 1.57 -0.83 5.35
CA VAL A 790 1.16 -2.24 5.21
C VAL A 790 1.63 -3.05 6.44
N GLY A 791 2.88 -2.85 6.87
CA GLY A 791 3.43 -3.50 8.06
C GLY A 791 2.66 -3.15 9.34
N ALA A 792 2.25 -1.88 9.51
CA ALA A 792 1.44 -1.45 10.65
C ALA A 792 0.03 -2.07 10.64
N VAL A 793 -0.63 -2.13 9.47
CA VAL A 793 -1.92 -2.82 9.29
C VAL A 793 -1.78 -4.30 9.61
N MET A 794 -0.69 -4.92 9.15
CA MET A 794 -0.40 -6.33 9.41
C MET A 794 -0.15 -6.62 10.89
N ALA A 795 0.63 -5.78 11.57
CA ALA A 795 0.87 -5.88 13.00
C ALA A 795 -0.42 -5.72 13.81
N MET A 796 -1.23 -4.70 13.50
CA MET A 796 -2.52 -4.47 14.16
C MET A 796 -3.49 -5.63 13.92
N GLY A 797 -3.59 -6.11 12.68
CA GLY A 797 -4.40 -7.28 12.34
C GLY A 797 -3.94 -8.58 12.99
N GLY A 798 -2.66 -8.68 13.39
CA GLY A 798 -2.13 -9.79 14.19
C GLY A 798 -2.44 -9.70 15.69
N MET A 799 -2.47 -8.48 16.24
CA MET A 799 -2.73 -8.22 17.67
C MET A 799 -4.21 -8.35 18.05
N VAL A 800 -5.14 -8.04 17.14
CA VAL A 800 -6.58 -8.14 17.44
C VAL A 800 -7.00 -9.62 17.50
N GLY A 801 -7.81 -10.03 18.49
CA GLY A 801 -8.36 -11.40 18.59
C GLY A 801 -7.51 -12.41 19.34
N THR A 802 -6.88 -11.97 20.43
CA THR A 802 -6.29 -12.80 21.49
C THR A 802 -7.22 -12.86 22.71
N PRO A 803 -7.33 -14.02 23.38
CA PRO A 803 -8.08 -14.13 24.63
C PRO A 803 -7.31 -13.52 25.80
N THR A 804 -8.04 -13.04 26.79
CA THR A 804 -7.47 -12.37 27.96
C THR A 804 -7.88 -13.06 29.25
N VAL A 805 -6.93 -13.28 30.15
CA VAL A 805 -7.14 -13.88 31.47
C VAL A 805 -6.81 -12.86 32.54
N VAL A 806 -7.75 -12.56 33.44
CA VAL A 806 -7.51 -11.76 34.64
C VAL A 806 -7.22 -12.73 35.78
N ALA A 807 -5.96 -12.83 36.18
CA ALA A 807 -5.54 -13.66 37.31
C ALA A 807 -5.67 -12.87 38.61
N TYR A 808 -6.33 -13.45 39.62
CA TYR A 808 -6.56 -12.87 40.94
C TYR A 808 -5.96 -13.75 42.02
N ASN A 809 -5.15 -13.14 42.88
CA ASN A 809 -4.53 -13.79 44.03
C ASN A 809 -5.34 -13.52 45.30
N GLY A 810 -6.12 -14.50 45.74
CA GLY A 810 -6.89 -14.40 46.97
C GLY A 810 -6.11 -14.63 48.27
N LEU A 811 -4.84 -15.05 48.19
CA LEU A 811 -4.03 -15.45 49.36
C LEU A 811 -3.28 -14.25 49.95
N ASP A 812 -2.98 -14.30 51.26
CA ASP A 812 -2.19 -13.27 51.94
C ASP A 812 -0.67 -13.52 51.81
N ARG A 813 -0.23 -13.73 50.56
CA ARG A 813 1.17 -13.83 50.15
C ARG A 813 1.33 -13.47 48.68
N GLU A 814 2.57 -13.24 48.23
CA GLU A 814 2.86 -13.07 46.81
C GLU A 814 2.74 -14.41 46.06
N VAL A 815 2.14 -14.40 44.88
CA VAL A 815 1.97 -15.59 44.03
C VAL A 815 2.44 -15.29 42.62
N THR A 816 3.23 -16.19 42.05
CA THR A 816 3.61 -16.13 40.64
C THR A 816 2.78 -17.12 39.84
N VAL A 817 2.05 -16.63 38.84
CA VAL A 817 1.24 -17.44 37.92
C VAL A 817 1.92 -17.56 36.57
N ASP A 818 1.91 -18.75 35.97
CA ASP A 818 2.29 -19.01 34.58
C ASP A 818 1.05 -19.48 33.81
N LEU A 819 0.69 -18.73 32.77
CA LEU A 819 -0.43 -19.02 31.88
C LEU A 819 0.08 -19.24 30.46
N GLY A 820 0.30 -20.50 30.08
CA GLY A 820 0.76 -20.85 28.72
C GLY A 820 2.13 -20.27 28.35
N GLY A 821 3.06 -20.19 29.31
CA GLY A 821 4.42 -19.66 29.14
C GLY A 821 4.55 -18.16 29.42
N ARG A 822 3.51 -17.53 29.97
CA ARG A 822 3.48 -16.11 30.38
C ARG A 822 3.43 -16.04 31.90
N THR A 823 4.55 -15.65 32.50
CA THR A 823 4.69 -15.54 33.96
C THR A 823 4.33 -14.13 34.45
N GLN A 824 3.54 -14.03 35.52
CA GLN A 824 3.18 -12.78 36.18
C GLN A 824 3.14 -12.96 37.70
N THR A 825 3.73 -12.01 38.43
CA THR A 825 3.69 -11.98 39.90
C THR A 825 2.52 -11.12 40.35
N LEU A 826 1.73 -11.65 41.30
CA LEU A 826 0.53 -11.05 41.87
C LEU A 826 0.77 -10.75 43.35
N ALA A 827 0.57 -9.50 43.75
CA ALA A 827 0.57 -9.10 45.15
C ALA A 827 -0.55 -9.82 45.94
N PRO A 828 -0.46 -9.89 47.28
CA PRO A 828 -1.57 -10.38 48.11
C PRO A 828 -2.86 -9.61 47.83
N TYR A 829 -3.97 -10.31 47.57
CA TYR A 829 -5.27 -9.71 47.17
C TYR A 829 -5.18 -8.84 45.89
N GLY A 830 -4.16 -9.06 45.06
CA GLY A 830 -3.92 -8.36 43.81
C GLY A 830 -4.40 -9.12 42.58
N HIS A 831 -4.51 -8.41 41.45
CA HIS A 831 -4.80 -9.00 40.15
C HIS A 831 -3.88 -8.49 39.06
N ALA A 832 -3.82 -9.22 37.95
CA ALA A 832 -3.19 -8.77 36.72
C ALA A 832 -3.92 -9.33 35.49
N GLU A 833 -3.93 -8.55 34.42
CA GLU A 833 -4.50 -8.94 33.13
C GLU A 833 -3.38 -9.49 32.22
N ILE A 834 -3.59 -10.70 31.69
CA ILE A 834 -2.61 -11.45 30.91
C ILE A 834 -3.22 -11.84 29.56
N GLU A 835 -2.63 -11.37 28.47
CA GLU A 835 -3.04 -11.75 27.10
C GLU A 835 -2.38 -13.05 26.67
N LEU A 836 -3.20 -13.99 26.17
CA LEU A 836 -2.74 -15.28 25.67
C LEU A 836 -2.40 -15.21 24.18
N ALA A 837 -1.53 -16.11 23.71
CA ALA A 837 -1.13 -16.16 22.30
C ALA A 837 -2.27 -16.55 21.33
N GLY A 838 -3.32 -17.22 21.83
CA GLY A 838 -4.47 -17.64 21.04
C GLY A 838 -5.41 -18.55 21.83
N ALA A 839 -6.55 -18.89 21.21
CA ALA A 839 -7.49 -19.89 21.75
C ALA A 839 -6.92 -21.31 21.58
N GLY A 840 -7.14 -22.18 22.57
CA GLY A 840 -6.61 -23.54 22.62
C GLY A 840 -6.33 -24.03 24.04
N PRO A 841 -5.75 -25.24 24.18
CA PRO A 841 -5.35 -25.77 25.48
C PRO A 841 -4.17 -24.99 26.04
N ILE A 842 -4.25 -24.63 27.32
CA ILE A 842 -3.17 -23.95 28.05
C ILE A 842 -2.84 -24.72 29.33
N HIS A 843 -1.57 -24.66 29.73
CA HIS A 843 -1.13 -25.09 31.05
C HIS A 843 -1.14 -23.88 32.00
N VAL A 844 -1.75 -24.04 33.17
CA VAL A 844 -1.85 -23.04 34.24
C VAL A 844 -1.12 -23.55 35.46
N GLU A 845 -0.20 -22.75 35.98
CA GLU A 845 0.57 -23.07 37.19
C GLU A 845 0.67 -21.85 38.10
N ALA A 846 0.49 -22.05 39.41
CA ALA A 846 0.71 -21.01 40.42
C ALA A 846 1.74 -21.48 41.44
N ARG A 847 2.68 -20.60 41.78
CA ARG A 847 3.77 -20.86 42.74
C ARG A 847 3.88 -19.78 43.79
N THR A 848 4.38 -20.15 44.97
CA THR A 848 4.82 -19.19 45.99
C THR A 848 6.09 -18.47 45.53
N ASP A 849 6.46 -17.41 46.24
CA ASP A 849 7.70 -16.65 46.06
C ASP A 849 8.98 -17.50 46.26
N GLU A 850 8.90 -18.58 47.03
CA GLU A 850 9.99 -19.55 47.21
C GLU A 850 10.01 -20.66 46.14
N GLY A 851 9.06 -20.65 45.19
CA GLY A 851 8.98 -21.59 44.07
C GLY A 851 8.15 -22.85 44.31
N THR A 852 7.51 -22.98 45.46
CA THR A 852 6.62 -24.11 45.80
C THR A 852 5.33 -24.03 44.98
N VAL A 853 4.93 -25.13 44.34
CA VAL A 853 3.71 -25.17 43.52
C VAL A 853 2.46 -25.18 44.42
N ILE A 854 1.60 -24.19 44.24
CA ILE A 854 0.29 -24.09 44.88
C ILE A 854 -0.72 -24.98 44.13
N GLU A 855 -0.75 -24.86 42.80
CA GLU A 855 -1.54 -25.71 41.91
C GLU A 855 -0.98 -25.71 40.48
N ALA A 856 -1.31 -26.77 39.72
CA ALA A 856 -1.04 -26.89 38.29
C ALA A 856 -2.17 -27.67 37.61
N PHE A 857 -2.69 -27.18 36.47
CA PHE A 857 -3.75 -27.84 35.70
C PHE A 857 -3.76 -27.38 34.23
N ASP A 858 -4.42 -28.15 33.36
CA ASP A 858 -4.64 -27.78 31.97
C ASP A 858 -6.09 -27.28 31.79
N GLU A 859 -6.28 -26.23 31.00
CA GLU A 859 -7.59 -25.62 30.74
C GLU A 859 -7.79 -25.30 29.25
N MET A 860 -9.05 -25.32 28.78
CA MET A 860 -9.39 -25.01 27.39
C MET A 860 -9.90 -23.57 27.25
N VAL A 861 -9.24 -22.79 26.40
CA VAL A 861 -9.66 -21.43 26.04
C VAL A 861 -10.45 -21.47 24.74
N ASP A 862 -11.78 -21.50 24.85
CA ASP A 862 -12.69 -21.76 23.73
C ASP A 862 -12.92 -20.58 22.78
N ALA A 863 -12.72 -19.34 23.25
CA ALA A 863 -13.07 -18.12 22.50
C ALA A 863 -11.84 -17.22 22.27
N SER A 864 -11.56 -16.89 21.01
CA SER A 864 -10.44 -15.99 20.64
C SER A 864 -10.62 -14.54 21.13
N PHE A 865 -11.82 -14.18 21.58
CA PHE A 865 -12.16 -12.88 22.15
C PHE A 865 -12.74 -13.02 23.58
N GLY A 866 -12.55 -14.18 24.20
CA GLY A 866 -13.07 -14.46 25.54
C GLY A 866 -12.27 -13.72 26.62
N ARG A 867 -12.97 -13.29 27.67
CA ARG A 867 -12.36 -12.80 28.91
C ARG A 867 -12.59 -13.84 30.00
N TYR A 868 -11.50 -14.31 30.57
CA TYR A 868 -11.47 -15.36 31.58
C TYR A 868 -10.95 -14.80 32.90
N VAL A 869 -11.35 -15.41 33.99
CA VAL A 869 -10.90 -15.07 35.34
C VAL A 869 -10.30 -16.32 35.95
N TYR A 870 -9.04 -16.22 36.35
CA TYR A 870 -8.32 -17.25 37.09
C TYR A 870 -8.20 -16.82 38.54
N ASN A 871 -8.89 -17.52 39.43
CA ASN A 871 -8.84 -17.28 40.87
C ASN A 871 -7.90 -18.31 41.50
N VAL A 872 -6.71 -17.86 41.93
CA VAL A 872 -5.65 -18.75 42.43
C VAL A 872 -6.19 -19.65 43.54
N ALA A 873 -6.06 -20.97 43.33
CA ALA A 873 -6.56 -22.07 44.15
C ALA A 873 -8.07 -22.05 44.45
N GLY A 874 -8.84 -21.14 43.83
CA GLY A 874 -10.18 -20.79 44.28
C GLY A 874 -10.18 -20.33 45.74
N ALA A 875 -9.17 -19.54 46.15
CA ALA A 875 -8.95 -19.11 47.53
C ALA A 875 -9.89 -17.97 47.98
N SER A 876 -10.56 -17.31 47.04
CA SER A 876 -11.45 -16.18 47.34
C SER A 876 -12.83 -16.36 46.72
N PRO A 877 -13.93 -16.00 47.42
CA PRO A 877 -15.23 -15.87 46.76
C PRO A 877 -15.23 -14.70 45.77
N LEU A 878 -16.05 -14.80 44.74
CA LEU A 878 -16.27 -13.77 43.72
C LEU A 878 -17.74 -13.30 43.76
N VAL A 879 -17.97 -12.01 43.53
CA VAL A 879 -19.31 -11.41 43.47
C VAL A 879 -19.47 -10.57 42.20
N GLU A 880 -20.55 -10.82 41.46
CA GLU A 880 -20.99 -9.91 40.40
C GLU A 880 -22.01 -8.94 40.97
N TRP A 881 -21.77 -7.64 40.83
CA TRP A 881 -22.69 -6.61 41.30
C TRP A 881 -22.89 -5.51 40.25
N THR A 882 -23.95 -4.72 40.41
CA THR A 882 -24.30 -3.67 39.46
C THR A 882 -24.31 -2.31 40.15
N ALA A 883 -23.41 -1.42 39.76
CA ALA A 883 -23.44 -0.02 40.13
C ALA A 883 -24.58 0.69 39.38
N ALA A 884 -25.56 1.22 40.10
CA ALA A 884 -26.66 1.99 39.56
C ALA A 884 -26.39 3.50 39.70
N TYR A 885 -26.68 4.26 38.64
CA TYR A 885 -26.50 5.71 38.59
C TYR A 885 -27.81 6.39 38.22
N GLY A 886 -28.11 7.53 38.86
CA GLY A 886 -29.33 8.29 38.61
C GLY A 886 -30.59 7.53 39.03
N SER A 887 -31.58 7.44 38.15
CA SER A 887 -32.87 6.75 38.40
C SER A 887 -32.85 5.25 38.09
N ALA A 888 -31.68 4.63 37.94
CA ALA A 888 -31.58 3.20 37.65
C ALA A 888 -31.90 2.38 38.90
N ALA A 889 -32.66 1.29 38.73
CA ALA A 889 -33.00 0.39 39.83
C ALA A 889 -31.75 -0.39 40.30
N GLU A 890 -31.59 -0.50 41.62
CA GLU A 890 -30.56 -1.34 42.22
C GLU A 890 -30.84 -2.82 41.93
N VAL A 891 -29.79 -3.54 41.52
CA VAL A 891 -29.84 -4.98 41.29
C VAL A 891 -29.06 -5.66 42.41
N PRO A 892 -29.64 -6.62 43.14
CA PRO A 892 -28.94 -7.29 44.21
C PRO A 892 -27.68 -8.02 43.70
N PRO A 893 -26.56 -8.00 44.45
CA PRO A 893 -25.34 -8.71 44.09
C PRO A 893 -25.58 -10.20 43.94
N ARG A 894 -24.90 -10.82 42.97
CA ARG A 894 -24.91 -12.26 42.72
C ARG A 894 -23.59 -12.86 43.22
N MET A 895 -23.66 -13.65 44.28
CA MET A 895 -22.52 -14.43 44.78
C MET A 895 -22.22 -15.57 43.79
N LEU A 896 -20.96 -15.72 43.40
CA LEU A 896 -20.53 -16.73 42.42
C LEU A 896 -19.81 -17.93 43.07
N GLY A 897 -19.69 -17.95 44.40
CA GLY A 897 -18.84 -18.90 45.11
C GLY A 897 -17.37 -18.59 44.86
N ALA A 898 -16.50 -19.60 44.94
CA ALA A 898 -15.06 -19.47 44.71
C ALA A 898 -14.58 -20.31 43.50
N PRO A 899 -15.07 -20.03 42.28
CA PRO A 899 -14.68 -20.79 41.10
C PRO A 899 -13.20 -20.57 40.80
N ARG A 900 -12.47 -21.64 40.51
CA ARG A 900 -11.06 -21.58 40.11
C ARG A 900 -10.87 -20.89 38.76
N TRP A 901 -11.72 -21.22 37.78
CA TRP A 901 -11.70 -20.66 36.43
C TRP A 901 -13.12 -20.34 36.01
N THR A 902 -13.34 -19.14 35.46
CA THR A 902 -14.67 -18.73 34.97
C THR A 902 -14.57 -17.74 33.82
N THR A 903 -15.60 -17.66 32.99
CA THR A 903 -15.75 -16.64 31.95
C THR A 903 -16.52 -15.44 32.47
N THR A 904 -16.16 -14.23 32.04
CA THR A 904 -16.88 -13.01 32.41
C THR A 904 -17.19 -12.14 31.21
N GLU A 905 -18.39 -11.55 31.20
CA GLU A 905 -18.81 -10.53 30.23
C GLU A 905 -18.79 -9.12 30.86
N VAL A 906 -18.19 -9.00 32.04
CA VAL A 906 -18.21 -7.77 32.83
C VAL A 906 -17.03 -6.87 32.45
N ASN A 907 -17.31 -5.57 32.34
CA ASN A 907 -16.31 -4.59 31.90
C ASN A 907 -15.29 -4.24 32.98
N HIS A 908 -15.71 -4.20 34.25
CA HIS A 908 -14.86 -3.90 35.40
C HIS A 908 -14.62 -5.18 36.20
N VAL A 909 -13.38 -5.68 36.20
CA VAL A 909 -12.99 -6.94 36.85
C VAL A 909 -11.93 -6.61 37.89
N PHE A 910 -12.26 -6.76 39.17
CA PHE A 910 -11.44 -6.36 40.32
C PHE A 910 -11.07 -4.87 40.35
N GLU A 911 -11.88 -4.04 39.69
CA GLU A 911 -11.77 -2.58 39.66
C GLU A 911 -13.08 -1.94 40.10
N GLU A 912 -12.99 -0.78 40.76
CA GLU A 912 -14.17 0.00 41.11
C GLU A 912 -14.79 0.66 39.85
N PRO A 913 -16.11 0.50 39.63
CA PRO A 913 -16.83 1.29 38.64
C PRO A 913 -16.67 2.80 38.87
N PRO A 914 -16.73 3.62 37.80
CA PRO A 914 -16.53 5.07 37.92
C PRO A 914 -17.58 5.72 38.83
N GLN A 915 -17.17 6.58 39.76
CA GLN A 915 -18.07 7.22 40.74
C GLN A 915 -19.22 8.04 40.12
N SER A 916 -19.09 8.47 38.86
CA SER A 916 -20.17 9.13 38.11
C SER A 916 -20.09 8.79 36.63
N VAL A 917 -21.25 8.80 35.96
CA VAL A 917 -21.35 8.55 34.52
C VAL A 917 -22.20 9.63 33.84
N SER A 918 -21.78 10.07 32.65
CA SER A 918 -22.58 10.97 31.81
C SER A 918 -23.45 10.14 30.86
N THR A 919 -24.77 10.30 30.92
CA THR A 919 -25.72 9.59 30.06
C THR A 919 -26.88 10.51 29.63
N LYS A 920 -27.49 10.21 28.48
CA LYS A 920 -28.69 10.91 27.98
C LYS A 920 -29.99 10.38 28.60
N SER A 921 -29.95 9.21 29.26
CA SER A 921 -31.06 8.62 30.01
C SER A 921 -31.08 9.12 31.46
N SER A 922 -32.22 9.04 32.14
CA SER A 922 -32.35 9.42 33.55
C SER A 922 -31.59 8.48 34.52
N GLY A 923 -31.16 7.30 34.05
CA GLY A 923 -30.33 6.37 34.81
C GLY A 923 -29.45 5.48 33.93
N ALA A 924 -28.39 4.92 34.52
CA ALA A 924 -27.45 4.00 33.88
C ALA A 924 -26.97 2.94 34.87
N THR A 925 -26.47 1.80 34.37
CA THR A 925 -25.88 0.74 35.19
C THR A 925 -24.49 0.34 34.67
N ARG A 926 -23.62 -0.14 35.58
CA ARG A 926 -22.34 -0.79 35.25
C ARG A 926 -22.20 -2.06 36.06
N LYS A 927 -21.95 -3.18 35.40
CA LYS A 927 -21.63 -4.44 36.08
C LYS A 927 -20.16 -4.44 36.48
N ALA A 928 -19.85 -5.03 37.63
CA ALA A 928 -18.50 -5.28 38.11
C ALA A 928 -18.38 -6.67 38.71
N LEU A 929 -17.23 -7.30 38.49
CA LEU A 929 -16.82 -8.50 39.21
C LEU A 929 -15.85 -8.05 40.30
N ALA A 930 -16.17 -8.35 41.56
CA ALA A 930 -15.35 -8.01 42.70
C ALA A 930 -14.94 -9.25 43.50
N ALA A 931 -13.87 -9.11 44.25
CA ALA A 931 -13.43 -10.06 45.27
C ALA A 931 -13.26 -9.30 46.61
N PRO A 932 -13.37 -10.01 47.75
CA PRO A 932 -13.06 -9.47 49.06
C PRO A 932 -11.68 -8.83 49.14
N ASP A 933 -11.58 -7.76 49.92
CA ASP A 933 -10.30 -7.17 50.28
C ASP A 933 -9.63 -7.91 51.46
N ARG A 934 -8.36 -7.59 51.70
CA ARG A 934 -7.59 -8.14 52.82
C ARG A 934 -8.22 -7.90 54.20
N ARG A 935 -8.97 -6.80 54.38
CA ARG A 935 -9.53 -6.40 55.68
C ARG A 935 -10.75 -7.24 56.05
N MET A 936 -11.47 -7.76 55.07
CA MET A 936 -12.62 -8.64 55.31
C MET A 936 -12.22 -9.90 56.09
N GLY A 937 -11.06 -10.49 55.79
CA GLY A 937 -10.56 -11.66 56.53
C GLY A 937 -11.59 -12.79 56.60
N LEU A 938 -11.83 -13.34 57.80
CA LEU A 938 -12.85 -14.39 58.00
C LEU A 938 -14.28 -13.96 57.60
N ALA A 939 -14.59 -12.66 57.56
CA ALA A 939 -15.92 -12.19 57.18
C ALA A 939 -16.25 -12.52 55.72
N MET A 940 -15.24 -12.72 54.86
CA MET A 940 -15.47 -13.10 53.46
C MET A 940 -16.10 -14.49 53.33
N LEU A 941 -15.95 -15.36 54.32
CA LEU A 941 -16.65 -16.65 54.34
C LEU A 941 -18.18 -16.47 54.36
N GLY A 942 -18.69 -15.31 54.80
CA GLY A 942 -20.11 -14.98 54.75
C GLY A 942 -20.66 -14.77 53.33
N TRP A 943 -19.80 -14.67 52.31
CA TRP A 943 -20.21 -14.57 50.91
C TRP A 943 -20.47 -15.95 50.27
N LEU A 944 -20.29 -17.02 51.04
CA LEU A 944 -20.43 -18.40 50.60
C LEU A 944 -21.63 -19.04 51.31
N ASP A 945 -22.55 -19.57 50.51
CA ASP A 945 -23.70 -20.32 51.04
C ASP A 945 -23.27 -21.73 51.51
N ASP A 946 -22.33 -22.36 50.79
CA ASP A 946 -21.87 -23.72 51.09
C ASP A 946 -20.84 -23.75 52.24
N GLN A 947 -21.11 -24.61 53.22
CA GLN A 947 -20.20 -24.87 54.33
C GLN A 947 -18.92 -25.56 53.86
N SER A 948 -18.98 -26.42 52.83
CA SER A 948 -17.82 -27.15 52.33
C SER A 948 -16.80 -26.20 51.66
N GLU A 949 -17.29 -25.21 50.91
CA GLU A 949 -16.43 -24.16 50.33
C GLU A 949 -15.79 -23.28 51.40
N ARG A 950 -16.52 -22.95 52.46
CA ARG A 950 -15.99 -22.18 53.60
C ARG A 950 -14.84 -22.92 54.29
N ASP A 951 -15.00 -24.21 54.51
CA ASP A 951 -13.97 -25.04 55.16
C ASP A 951 -12.75 -25.22 54.23
N ARG A 952 -12.96 -25.43 52.93
CA ARG A 952 -11.88 -25.49 51.91
C ARG A 952 -11.06 -24.20 51.85
N ILE A 953 -11.71 -23.04 51.81
CA ILE A 953 -11.01 -21.74 51.78
C ILE A 953 -10.22 -21.54 53.07
N ALA A 954 -10.79 -21.86 54.23
CA ALA A 954 -10.06 -21.75 55.49
C ALA A 954 -8.79 -22.62 55.52
N LEU A 955 -8.85 -23.85 55.00
CA LEU A 955 -7.70 -24.74 54.83
C LEU A 955 -6.66 -24.16 53.86
N LEU A 956 -7.09 -23.57 52.74
CA LEU A 956 -6.18 -22.94 51.77
C LEU A 956 -5.41 -21.77 52.38
N HIS A 957 -6.09 -20.89 53.10
CA HIS A 957 -5.43 -19.79 53.80
C HIS A 957 -4.51 -20.28 54.92
N ALA A 958 -4.92 -21.29 55.70
CA ALA A 958 -4.06 -21.90 56.72
C ALA A 958 -2.79 -22.52 56.12
N ARG A 959 -2.90 -23.15 54.95
CA ARG A 959 -1.77 -23.76 54.25
C ARG A 959 -0.84 -22.75 53.58
N TRP A 960 -1.39 -21.74 52.93
CA TRP A 960 -0.60 -20.91 52.02
C TRP A 960 -0.33 -19.49 52.52
N ASP A 961 -1.18 -18.88 53.35
CA ASP A 961 -0.95 -17.49 53.79
C ASP A 961 0.37 -17.34 54.53
N SER A 962 1.00 -16.18 54.40
CA SER A 962 2.27 -15.91 55.08
C SER A 962 2.13 -16.02 56.61
N LEU A 963 3.08 -16.67 57.29
CA LEU A 963 3.12 -16.71 58.75
C LEU A 963 3.34 -15.33 59.39
N THR A 964 3.78 -14.34 58.61
CA THR A 964 3.93 -12.95 59.05
C THR A 964 2.64 -12.15 58.94
N SER A 965 1.56 -12.72 58.38
CA SER A 965 0.25 -12.07 58.35
C SER A 965 -0.40 -12.10 59.73
N THR A 966 -1.03 -10.98 60.09
CA THR A 966 -1.84 -10.88 61.30
C THR A 966 -3.13 -11.71 61.21
N MET A 967 -3.54 -12.13 60.01
CA MET A 967 -4.75 -12.94 59.79
C MET A 967 -4.51 -14.45 59.89
N THR A 968 -3.27 -14.90 59.70
CA THR A 968 -2.91 -16.33 59.74
C THR A 968 -3.36 -17.07 61.00
N PRO A 969 -3.23 -16.51 62.23
CA PRO A 969 -3.76 -17.17 63.43
C PRO A 969 -5.27 -17.45 63.37
N LEU A 970 -6.05 -16.57 62.74
CA LEU A 970 -7.50 -16.74 62.57
C LEU A 970 -7.82 -17.84 61.56
N TRP A 971 -7.14 -17.84 60.43
CA TRP A 971 -7.31 -18.88 59.41
C TRP A 971 -6.95 -20.25 59.95
N MET A 972 -5.82 -20.35 60.65
CA MET A 972 -5.39 -21.56 61.32
C MET A 972 -6.41 -22.01 62.37
N SER A 973 -6.90 -21.10 63.21
CA SER A 973 -7.92 -21.43 64.22
C SER A 973 -9.23 -21.88 63.56
N ARG A 974 -9.66 -21.23 62.47
CA ARG A 974 -10.90 -21.58 61.76
C ARG A 974 -10.81 -22.93 61.06
N ALA A 975 -9.66 -23.27 60.49
CA ALA A 975 -9.39 -24.57 59.90
C ALA A 975 -9.33 -25.67 60.99
N ALA A 976 -8.71 -25.38 62.14
CA ALA A 976 -8.60 -26.31 63.26
C ALA A 976 -9.95 -26.74 63.85
N MET A 977 -10.98 -25.87 63.84
CA MET A 977 -12.31 -26.18 64.40
C MET A 977 -13.02 -27.39 63.76
N LYS A 978 -12.62 -27.81 62.56
CA LYS A 978 -13.22 -28.96 61.85
C LYS A 978 -12.32 -30.20 61.83
N GLN A 979 -11.06 -30.10 62.25
CA GLN A 979 -9.99 -31.11 62.24
C GLN A 979 -9.66 -31.79 60.90
N ASP A 980 -10.63 -31.96 59.99
CA ASP A 980 -10.46 -32.59 58.68
C ASP A 980 -9.38 -31.87 57.85
N GLY A 981 -8.27 -32.57 57.59
CA GLY A 981 -7.13 -32.08 56.80
C GLY A 981 -6.24 -31.03 57.48
N PHE A 982 -6.64 -30.45 58.63
CA PHE A 982 -5.85 -29.40 59.29
C PHE A 982 -4.56 -29.93 59.92
N ASN A 983 -4.57 -31.14 60.48
CA ASN A 983 -3.35 -31.74 61.06
C ASN A 983 -2.25 -31.92 60.01
N ASP A 984 -2.62 -32.30 58.77
CA ASP A 984 -1.68 -32.42 57.66
C ASP A 984 -1.14 -31.05 57.27
N VAL A 985 -2.01 -30.03 57.18
CA VAL A 985 -1.59 -28.65 56.93
C VAL A 985 -0.63 -28.16 58.02
N LEU A 986 -0.94 -28.38 59.30
CA LEU A 986 -0.09 -27.96 60.40
C LEU A 986 1.27 -28.67 60.36
N ALA A 987 1.31 -29.96 60.03
CA ALA A 987 2.53 -30.72 59.86
C ALA A 987 3.37 -30.19 58.68
N GLU A 988 2.75 -29.95 57.51
CA GLU A 988 3.41 -29.35 56.34
C GLU A 988 4.04 -27.99 56.69
N ARG A 989 3.32 -27.14 57.43
CA ARG A 989 3.80 -25.81 57.84
C ARG A 989 4.93 -25.89 58.87
N LEU A 990 4.92 -26.89 59.74
CA LEU A 990 6.01 -27.15 60.68
C LEU A 990 7.22 -27.79 59.98
N GLU A 991 7.05 -28.52 58.90
CA GLU A 991 8.19 -28.95 58.06
C GLU A 991 8.85 -27.75 57.37
N GLU A 992 8.05 -26.79 56.88
CA GLU A 992 8.52 -25.56 56.25
C GLU A 992 9.24 -24.64 57.26
N VAL A 993 8.66 -24.44 58.46
CA VAL A 993 9.21 -23.55 59.50
C VAL A 993 9.23 -24.24 60.88
N PRO A 994 10.18 -25.17 61.13
CA PRO A 994 10.17 -26.07 62.30
C PRO A 994 10.21 -25.42 63.68
N ASN A 995 10.72 -24.20 63.78
CA ASN A 995 10.84 -23.47 65.05
C ASN A 995 9.82 -22.34 65.19
N HIS A 996 8.78 -22.28 64.34
CA HIS A 996 7.76 -21.24 64.45
C HIS A 996 6.90 -21.45 65.70
N VAL A 997 7.17 -20.68 66.76
CA VAL A 997 6.54 -20.81 68.08
C VAL A 997 5.02 -20.79 68.02
N GLY A 998 4.44 -19.97 67.12
CA GLY A 998 2.99 -19.92 66.94
C GLY A 998 2.38 -21.24 66.45
N LEU A 999 3.07 -21.96 65.55
CA LEU A 999 2.59 -23.25 65.03
C LEU A 999 2.80 -24.36 66.05
N LEU A 1000 3.96 -24.39 66.70
CA LEU A 1000 4.25 -25.33 67.80
C LEU A 1000 3.28 -25.14 68.97
N ARG A 1001 2.86 -23.90 69.26
CA ARG A 1001 1.79 -23.63 70.21
C ARG A 1001 0.46 -24.23 69.76
N MET A 1002 0.10 -24.09 68.49
CA MET A 1002 -1.14 -24.69 67.98
C MET A 1002 -1.10 -26.21 68.03
N GLU A 1003 0.03 -26.83 67.71
CA GLU A 1003 0.20 -28.28 67.84
C GLU A 1003 0.08 -28.75 69.29
N GLN A 1004 0.63 -27.98 70.24
CA GLN A 1004 0.36 -28.18 71.65
C GLN A 1004 -1.15 -28.07 71.94
N ASP A 1005 -1.81 -27.01 71.49
CA ASP A 1005 -3.22 -26.75 71.80
C ASP A 1005 -4.17 -27.79 71.19
N MET A 1006 -3.75 -28.49 70.12
CA MET A 1006 -4.52 -29.56 69.46
C MET A 1006 -4.22 -30.98 69.95
N ALA A 1007 -3.10 -31.19 70.63
CA ALA A 1007 -2.75 -32.51 71.16
C ALA A 1007 -3.43 -32.77 72.52
N GLU A 1008 -3.95 -33.97 72.71
CA GLU A 1008 -4.56 -34.43 73.98
C GLU A 1008 -3.90 -35.73 74.47
N GLY A 1009 -4.00 -36.03 75.77
CA GLY A 1009 -3.48 -37.27 76.38
C GLY A 1009 -2.00 -37.55 76.06
N ASP A 1010 -1.70 -38.79 75.66
CA ASP A 1010 -0.33 -39.24 75.35
C ASP A 1010 0.31 -38.47 74.19
N ALA A 1011 -0.50 -37.99 73.23
CA ALA A 1011 -0.01 -37.18 72.12
C ALA A 1011 0.51 -35.81 72.60
N LYS A 1012 -0.19 -35.20 73.58
CA LYS A 1012 0.26 -33.95 74.22
C LYS A 1012 1.60 -34.14 74.92
N GLU A 1013 1.79 -35.24 75.63
CA GLU A 1013 3.06 -35.55 76.29
C GLU A 1013 4.20 -35.77 75.28
N ALA A 1014 3.92 -36.41 74.14
CA ALA A 1014 4.89 -36.58 73.06
C ALA A 1014 5.30 -35.23 72.42
N VAL A 1015 4.32 -34.38 72.08
CA VAL A 1015 4.57 -33.02 71.55
C VAL A 1015 5.39 -32.20 72.55
N CYS A 1016 5.00 -32.22 73.83
CA CYS A 1016 5.70 -31.51 74.89
C CYS A 1016 7.15 -31.98 75.08
N ARG A 1017 7.42 -33.29 75.07
CA ARG A 1017 8.80 -33.83 75.12
C ARG A 1017 9.63 -33.41 73.91
N ARG A 1018 9.03 -33.41 72.71
CA ARG A 1018 9.70 -32.95 71.49
C ARG A 1018 10.05 -31.47 71.58
N HIS A 1019 9.14 -30.63 72.08
CA HIS A 1019 9.39 -29.19 72.24
C HIS A 1019 10.44 -28.91 73.33
N ALA A 1020 10.45 -29.69 74.41
CA ALA A 1020 11.54 -29.64 75.40
C ALA A 1020 12.89 -29.97 74.77
N THR A 1021 12.96 -31.01 73.94
CA THR A 1021 14.19 -31.37 73.21
C THR A 1021 14.65 -30.25 72.26
N LEU A 1022 13.71 -29.59 71.58
CA LEU A 1022 14.00 -28.44 70.71
C LEU A 1022 14.56 -27.25 71.51
N ALA A 1023 13.99 -26.95 72.68
CA ALA A 1023 14.46 -25.90 73.57
C ALA A 1023 15.84 -26.22 74.18
N ASP A 1024 16.06 -27.47 74.61
CA ASP A 1024 17.36 -27.92 75.15
C ASP A 1024 18.49 -27.83 74.12
N ALA A 1025 18.18 -28.04 72.84
CA ALA A 1025 19.12 -27.88 71.74
C ALA A 1025 19.50 -26.40 71.48
N LYS A 1026 18.69 -25.45 71.98
CA LYS A 1026 18.88 -24.00 71.81
C LYS A 1026 18.60 -23.26 73.12
N PRO A 1027 19.48 -23.37 74.14
CA PRO A 1027 19.22 -22.83 75.47
C PRO A 1027 19.09 -21.29 75.52
N ASP A 1028 19.63 -20.57 74.53
CA ASP A 1028 19.50 -19.10 74.42
C ASP A 1028 18.23 -18.66 73.67
N ASP A 1029 17.43 -19.61 73.15
CA ASP A 1029 16.19 -19.35 72.43
C ASP A 1029 14.99 -19.32 73.40
N TYR A 1030 14.77 -18.15 74.01
CA TYR A 1030 13.68 -17.93 74.97
C TYR A 1030 12.27 -18.13 74.37
N ASP A 1031 12.14 -18.07 73.05
CA ASP A 1031 10.91 -18.32 72.31
C ASP A 1031 10.52 -19.81 72.40
N LEU A 1032 11.50 -20.72 72.33
CA LEU A 1032 11.31 -22.16 72.57
C LEU A 1032 11.20 -22.51 74.06
N ALA A 1033 11.95 -21.83 74.94
CA ALA A 1033 11.83 -22.01 76.39
C ALA A 1033 10.41 -21.67 76.90
N TYR A 1034 9.73 -20.71 76.27
CA TYR A 1034 8.33 -20.44 76.55
C TYR A 1034 7.41 -21.65 76.29
N LEU A 1035 7.66 -22.42 75.22
CA LEU A 1035 6.85 -23.60 74.89
C LEU A 1035 6.99 -24.72 75.93
N THR A 1036 8.14 -24.82 76.60
CA THR A 1036 8.36 -25.82 77.66
C THR A 1036 7.63 -25.44 78.94
N ALA A 1037 7.62 -24.15 79.31
CA ALA A 1037 6.83 -23.64 80.43
C ALA A 1037 5.32 -23.91 80.25
N ARG A 1038 4.81 -23.85 79.01
CA ARG A 1038 3.41 -24.20 78.68
C ARG A 1038 3.06 -25.68 78.87
N CYS A 1039 4.05 -26.56 78.87
CA CYS A 1039 3.84 -28.01 78.98
C CYS A 1039 3.81 -28.50 80.44
N LEU A 1040 4.03 -27.61 81.41
CA LEU A 1040 3.89 -27.91 82.83
C LEU A 1040 2.40 -28.10 83.17
N THR A 1041 2.08 -29.23 83.80
CA THR A 1041 0.70 -29.58 84.19
C THR A 1041 0.26 -28.97 85.52
N ASP A 1042 1.20 -28.42 86.29
CA ASP A 1042 0.99 -27.73 87.56
C ASP A 1042 0.94 -26.23 87.29
N ASP A 1043 -0.25 -25.63 87.46
CA ASP A 1043 -0.53 -24.23 87.13
C ASP A 1043 0.36 -23.25 87.90
N ASP A 1044 0.70 -23.56 89.16
CA ASP A 1044 1.56 -22.69 89.97
C ASP A 1044 3.00 -22.72 89.48
N LYS A 1045 3.50 -23.91 89.08
CA LYS A 1045 4.83 -24.06 88.48
C LYS A 1045 4.90 -23.48 87.08
N ALA A 1046 3.88 -23.67 86.26
CA ALA A 1046 3.78 -23.07 84.93
C ALA A 1046 3.82 -21.54 85.02
N ARG A 1047 3.04 -20.98 85.95
CA ARG A 1047 3.04 -19.54 86.25
C ARG A 1047 4.42 -19.08 86.68
N GLN A 1048 5.04 -19.73 87.66
CA GLN A 1048 6.37 -19.37 88.14
C GLN A 1048 7.40 -19.38 87.00
N ALA A 1049 7.38 -20.41 86.15
CA ALA A 1049 8.24 -20.52 84.98
C ALA A 1049 8.04 -19.38 83.97
N PHE A 1050 6.80 -18.89 83.78
CA PHE A 1050 6.56 -17.73 82.92
C PHE A 1050 7.16 -16.44 83.49
N TYR A 1051 7.10 -16.22 84.82
CA TYR A 1051 7.73 -15.06 85.45
C TYR A 1051 9.27 -15.16 85.42
N GLU A 1052 9.84 -16.31 85.76
CA GLU A 1052 11.29 -16.54 85.70
C GLU A 1052 11.82 -16.36 84.27
N GLY A 1053 11.10 -16.89 83.27
CA GLY A 1053 11.41 -16.69 81.86
C GLY A 1053 11.32 -15.22 81.42
N HIS A 1054 10.33 -14.48 81.94
CA HIS A 1054 10.21 -13.04 81.67
C HIS A 1054 11.32 -12.22 82.35
N GLU A 1055 11.73 -12.56 83.57
CA GLU A 1055 12.85 -11.91 84.25
C GLU A 1055 14.18 -12.17 83.53
N ALA A 1056 14.39 -13.40 83.06
CA ALA A 1056 15.58 -13.77 82.29
C ALA A 1056 15.61 -13.10 80.91
N ALA A 1057 14.46 -12.94 80.25
CA ALA A 1057 14.34 -12.27 78.96
C ALA A 1057 13.19 -11.24 78.93
N PRO A 1058 13.38 -10.02 79.50
CA PRO A 1058 12.31 -9.02 79.63
C PRO A 1058 11.71 -8.54 78.32
N ASN A 1059 12.46 -8.66 77.23
CA ASN A 1059 12.04 -8.25 75.88
C ASN A 1059 11.41 -9.40 75.08
N ASN A 1060 11.38 -10.63 75.60
CA ASN A 1060 10.78 -11.76 74.89
C ASN A 1060 9.26 -11.59 74.78
N PRO A 1061 8.69 -11.64 73.56
CA PRO A 1061 7.28 -11.32 73.34
C PRO A 1061 6.33 -12.40 73.87
N TRP A 1062 6.73 -13.67 73.88
CA TRP A 1062 5.87 -14.77 74.34
C TRP A 1062 5.77 -14.83 75.85
N PHE A 1063 6.89 -14.65 76.57
CA PHE A 1063 6.87 -14.51 78.02
C PHE A 1063 6.16 -13.22 78.45
N ALA A 1064 6.38 -12.09 77.74
CA ALA A 1064 5.63 -10.85 77.98
C ALA A 1064 4.12 -11.05 77.78
N MET A 1065 3.69 -11.78 76.74
CA MET A 1065 2.29 -12.14 76.55
C MET A 1065 1.76 -12.98 77.73
N ALA A 1066 2.48 -14.03 78.12
CA ALA A 1066 2.05 -14.96 79.16
C ALA A 1066 1.90 -14.26 80.53
N VAL A 1067 2.91 -13.49 80.93
CA VAL A 1067 2.89 -12.68 82.17
C VAL A 1067 1.83 -11.59 82.07
N GLY A 1068 1.75 -10.86 80.96
CA GLY A 1068 0.75 -9.82 80.75
C GLY A 1068 -0.70 -10.34 80.83
N MET A 1069 -0.96 -11.52 80.28
CA MET A 1069 -2.26 -12.20 80.40
C MET A 1069 -2.57 -12.58 81.85
N HIS A 1070 -1.56 -13.04 82.60
CA HIS A 1070 -1.72 -13.37 84.01
C HIS A 1070 -1.96 -12.11 84.87
N GLU A 1071 -1.18 -11.05 84.68
CA GLU A 1071 -1.38 -9.74 85.32
C GLU A 1071 -2.79 -9.19 85.06
N ALA A 1072 -3.28 -9.31 83.81
CA ALA A 1072 -4.64 -8.92 83.46
C ALA A 1072 -5.70 -9.78 84.20
N ARG A 1073 -5.50 -11.10 84.32
CA ARG A 1073 -6.42 -11.97 85.08
C ARG A 1073 -6.51 -11.60 86.55
N GLU A 1074 -5.39 -11.19 87.15
CA GLU A 1074 -5.30 -10.76 88.54
C GLU A 1074 -5.80 -9.32 88.77
N GLY A 1075 -6.26 -8.64 87.72
CA GLY A 1075 -6.74 -7.26 87.80
C GLY A 1075 -5.65 -6.20 87.93
N ARG A 1076 -4.38 -6.57 87.71
CA ARG A 1076 -3.22 -5.67 87.72
C ARG A 1076 -3.04 -5.02 86.34
N TRP A 1077 -4.03 -4.19 85.97
CA TRP A 1077 -4.18 -3.65 84.62
C TRP A 1077 -2.98 -2.82 84.14
N ALA A 1078 -2.44 -1.96 85.02
CA ALA A 1078 -1.32 -1.09 84.69
C ALA A 1078 -0.01 -1.86 84.44
N GLN A 1079 0.18 -3.00 85.12
CA GLN A 1079 1.30 -3.91 84.93
C GLN A 1079 1.13 -4.74 83.65
N ALA A 1080 -0.10 -5.17 83.35
CA ALA A 1080 -0.42 -5.97 82.17
C ALA A 1080 -0.24 -5.21 80.85
N LEU A 1081 -0.66 -3.94 80.78
CA LEU A 1081 -0.71 -3.18 79.53
C LEU A 1081 0.62 -3.14 78.74
N PRO A 1082 1.76 -2.70 79.31
CA PRO A 1082 3.01 -2.60 78.56
C PRO A 1082 3.55 -3.95 78.08
N LEU A 1083 3.19 -5.05 78.77
CA LEU A 1083 3.60 -6.40 78.41
C LEU A 1083 2.80 -6.92 77.21
N LEU A 1084 1.48 -6.71 77.22
CA LEU A 1084 0.60 -7.09 76.11
C LEU A 1084 0.90 -6.28 74.84
N GLU A 1085 1.14 -4.96 74.98
CA GLU A 1085 1.54 -4.08 73.88
C GLU A 1085 2.84 -4.53 73.21
N ARG A 1086 3.84 -4.89 74.03
CA ARG A 1086 5.12 -5.39 73.53
C ARG A 1086 4.95 -6.68 72.75
N ALA A 1087 4.21 -7.64 73.32
CA ALA A 1087 3.95 -8.92 72.69
C ALA A 1087 3.29 -8.78 71.31
N ARG A 1088 2.19 -8.02 71.24
CA ARG A 1088 1.44 -7.79 69.99
C ARG A 1088 2.29 -7.13 68.90
N LYS A 1089 3.06 -6.09 69.26
CA LYS A 1089 3.88 -5.34 68.29
C LYS A 1089 5.09 -6.14 67.78
N ALA A 1090 5.59 -7.09 68.57
CA ALA A 1090 6.78 -7.85 68.24
C ALA A 1090 6.50 -9.07 67.35
N VAL A 1091 5.35 -9.72 67.49
CA VAL A 1091 5.02 -10.95 66.76
C VAL A 1091 3.65 -10.83 66.11
N PRO A 1092 3.54 -10.83 64.76
CA PRO A 1092 2.27 -10.76 64.05
C PRO A 1092 1.28 -11.87 64.44
N PHE A 1093 1.78 -13.07 64.73
CA PHE A 1093 0.98 -14.20 65.20
C PHE A 1093 0.28 -13.92 66.56
N LEU A 1094 0.77 -12.94 67.32
CA LEU A 1094 0.17 -12.46 68.57
C LEU A 1094 -0.79 -11.28 68.37
N ALA A 1095 -1.17 -10.95 67.13
CA ALA A 1095 -2.23 -9.96 66.86
C ALA A 1095 -3.54 -10.16 67.67
N PRO A 1096 -4.03 -11.40 67.94
CA PRO A 1096 -5.21 -11.62 68.77
C PRO A 1096 -5.11 -11.05 70.20
N VAL A 1097 -3.88 -10.80 70.69
CA VAL A 1097 -3.65 -10.17 72.01
C VAL A 1097 -4.31 -8.79 72.09
N ALA A 1098 -4.53 -8.12 70.94
CA ALA A 1098 -5.24 -6.85 70.83
C ALA A 1098 -6.62 -6.85 71.54
N ASP A 1099 -7.35 -7.98 71.52
CA ASP A 1099 -8.65 -8.07 72.19
C ASP A 1099 -8.50 -7.96 73.72
N THR A 1100 -7.45 -8.56 74.28
CA THR A 1100 -7.17 -8.45 75.71
C THR A 1100 -6.60 -7.08 76.05
N GLU A 1101 -5.71 -6.54 75.22
CA GLU A 1101 -5.18 -5.18 75.35
C GLU A 1101 -6.31 -4.13 75.36
N ALA A 1102 -7.29 -4.26 74.46
CA ALA A 1102 -8.46 -3.39 74.42
C ALA A 1102 -9.27 -3.46 75.72
N ARG A 1103 -9.48 -4.66 76.29
CA ARG A 1103 -10.13 -4.84 77.60
C ARG A 1103 -9.34 -4.16 78.71
N VAL A 1104 -8.01 -4.31 78.74
CA VAL A 1104 -7.13 -3.69 79.75
C VAL A 1104 -7.15 -2.16 79.64
N ARG A 1105 -7.02 -1.60 78.42
CA ARG A 1105 -7.10 -0.15 78.19
C ARG A 1105 -8.45 0.43 78.64
N ARG A 1106 -9.55 -0.28 78.36
CA ARG A 1106 -10.89 0.10 78.85
C ARG A 1106 -10.97 0.12 80.37
N ARG A 1107 -10.43 -0.88 81.06
CA ARG A 1107 -10.44 -0.95 82.53
C ARG A 1107 -9.64 0.20 83.15
N ILE A 1108 -8.48 0.52 82.60
CA ILE A 1108 -7.65 1.65 83.05
C ILE A 1108 -8.39 2.97 82.81
N ALA A 1109 -8.87 3.22 81.59
CA ALA A 1109 -9.58 4.46 81.25
C ALA A 1109 -10.86 4.65 82.11
N MET A 1110 -11.59 3.56 82.38
CA MET A 1110 -12.76 3.58 83.26
C MET A 1110 -12.38 3.98 84.70
N SER A 1111 -11.26 3.47 85.23
CA SER A 1111 -10.77 3.87 86.57
C SER A 1111 -10.37 5.35 86.65
N GLU A 1112 -10.07 5.96 85.51
CA GLU A 1112 -9.67 7.36 85.37
C GLU A 1112 -10.81 8.27 84.89
N GLY A 1113 -12.02 7.73 84.68
CA GLY A 1113 -13.19 8.48 84.21
C GLY A 1113 -13.09 8.98 82.76
N ARG A 1114 -12.31 8.30 81.90
CA ARG A 1114 -12.12 8.65 80.48
C ARG A 1114 -12.52 7.50 79.56
N PHE A 1115 -12.70 7.80 78.27
CA PHE A 1115 -12.86 6.78 77.23
C PHE A 1115 -11.50 6.24 76.79
N ALA A 1116 -11.44 4.94 76.47
CA ALA A 1116 -10.23 4.31 75.96
C ALA A 1116 -10.06 4.55 74.46
N GLU A 1117 -8.84 4.89 74.03
CA GLU A 1117 -8.48 4.98 72.63
C GLU A 1117 -8.07 3.59 72.11
N LEU A 1118 -8.81 3.10 71.11
CA LEU A 1118 -8.71 1.71 70.60
C LEU A 1118 -8.55 1.64 69.08
N ALA A 1119 -8.51 2.77 68.39
CA ALA A 1119 -8.46 2.82 66.92
C ALA A 1119 -7.18 2.17 66.36
N ASP A 1120 -6.04 2.34 67.05
CA ASP A 1120 -4.77 1.69 66.69
C ASP A 1120 -4.85 0.16 66.79
N LEU A 1121 -5.63 -0.36 67.74
CA LEU A 1121 -5.84 -1.80 67.91
C LEU A 1121 -6.76 -2.39 66.84
N ALA A 1122 -7.78 -1.63 66.41
CA ALA A 1122 -8.65 -2.04 65.32
C ALA A 1122 -7.90 -2.16 63.99
N VAL A 1123 -6.94 -1.27 63.73
CA VAL A 1123 -6.05 -1.36 62.56
C VAL A 1123 -5.12 -2.58 62.66
N ALA A 1124 -4.62 -2.89 63.86
CA ALA A 1124 -3.73 -4.04 64.07
C ALA A 1124 -4.47 -5.39 64.07
N TRP A 1125 -5.75 -5.39 64.41
CA TRP A 1125 -6.60 -6.58 64.53
C TRP A 1125 -8.01 -6.28 63.99
N PRO A 1126 -8.27 -6.54 62.69
CA PRO A 1126 -9.53 -6.17 62.03
C PRO A 1126 -10.79 -6.75 62.69
N LEU A 1127 -10.68 -7.88 63.39
CA LEU A 1127 -11.80 -8.48 64.12
C LEU A 1127 -12.25 -7.58 65.29
N LEU A 1128 -11.34 -6.80 65.89
CA LEU A 1128 -11.71 -5.81 66.91
C LEU A 1128 -12.50 -4.65 66.31
N GLU A 1129 -12.22 -4.26 65.05
CA GLU A 1129 -13.02 -3.26 64.36
C GLU A 1129 -14.49 -3.68 64.27
N HIS A 1130 -14.74 -4.95 63.95
CA HIS A 1130 -16.10 -5.51 63.94
C HIS A 1130 -16.78 -5.38 65.32
N HIS A 1131 -16.07 -5.67 66.41
CA HIS A 1131 -16.59 -5.48 67.77
C HIS A 1131 -16.84 -4.00 68.12
N LEU A 1132 -15.95 -3.08 67.72
CA LEU A 1132 -16.12 -1.64 67.95
C LEU A 1132 -17.28 -1.06 67.16
N ARG A 1133 -17.56 -1.56 65.95
CA ARG A 1133 -18.75 -1.16 65.18
C ARG A 1133 -20.03 -1.45 65.95
N VAL A 1134 -20.11 -2.53 66.73
CA VAL A 1134 -21.29 -2.82 67.58
C VAL A 1134 -21.56 -1.68 68.56
N GLU A 1135 -20.53 -1.01 69.08
CA GLU A 1135 -20.67 0.11 70.01
C GLU A 1135 -20.96 1.45 69.31
N GLY A 1136 -20.58 1.58 68.04
CA GLY A 1136 -20.71 2.79 67.22
C GLY A 1136 -22.15 3.12 66.76
N SER A 1137 -22.27 4.11 65.88
CA SER A 1137 -23.55 4.52 65.26
C SER A 1137 -23.76 3.94 63.85
N GLU A 1138 -22.83 3.16 63.35
CA GLU A 1138 -22.89 2.60 61.99
C GLU A 1138 -24.02 1.56 61.85
N PRO A 1139 -24.60 1.37 60.66
CA PRO A 1139 -25.58 0.31 60.41
C PRO A 1139 -25.03 -1.07 60.77
N LEU A 1140 -25.87 -1.95 61.33
CA LEU A 1140 -25.54 -3.35 61.60
C LEU A 1140 -26.60 -4.24 60.97
N ASP A 1141 -26.15 -5.30 60.30
CA ASP A 1141 -27.04 -6.21 59.56
C ASP A 1141 -27.47 -7.44 60.37
N SER A 1142 -27.05 -7.53 61.64
CA SER A 1142 -27.43 -8.60 62.56
C SER A 1142 -28.40 -8.10 63.64
N PRO A 1143 -29.61 -8.66 63.73
CA PRO A 1143 -30.56 -8.37 64.82
C PRO A 1143 -29.96 -8.60 66.21
N TYR A 1144 -29.10 -9.63 66.35
CA TYR A 1144 -28.37 -9.91 67.58
C TYR A 1144 -27.38 -8.80 67.95
N LEU A 1145 -26.59 -8.30 66.99
CA LEU A 1145 -25.64 -7.22 67.24
C LEU A 1145 -26.35 -5.88 67.51
N LEU A 1146 -27.44 -5.59 66.81
CA LEU A 1146 -28.29 -4.43 67.11
C LEU A 1146 -28.86 -4.51 68.54
N ALA A 1147 -29.26 -5.72 68.96
CA ALA A 1147 -29.74 -5.96 70.30
C ALA A 1147 -28.63 -5.80 71.36
N GLN A 1148 -27.41 -6.26 71.10
CA GLN A 1148 -26.25 -6.00 71.96
C GLN A 1148 -25.94 -4.51 72.09
N ARG A 1149 -26.01 -3.74 70.98
CA ARG A 1149 -25.84 -2.28 71.00
C ARG A 1149 -26.91 -1.57 71.81
N ALA A 1150 -28.17 -1.99 71.65
CA ALA A 1150 -29.27 -1.45 72.44
C ALA A 1150 -29.04 -1.74 73.94
N LEU A 1151 -28.63 -2.96 74.28
CA LEU A 1151 -28.31 -3.34 75.65
C LEU A 1151 -27.15 -2.51 76.22
N SER A 1152 -26.07 -2.31 75.45
CA SER A 1152 -24.92 -1.50 75.91
C SER A 1152 -25.28 -0.03 76.15
N ARG A 1153 -26.39 0.47 75.57
CA ARG A 1153 -26.93 1.81 75.80
C ARG A 1153 -27.99 1.87 76.91
N GLY A 1154 -28.21 0.76 77.63
CA GLY A 1154 -29.21 0.65 78.68
C GLY A 1154 -30.66 0.54 78.15
N GLN A 1155 -30.85 0.23 76.87
CA GLN A 1155 -32.16 0.16 76.22
C GLN A 1155 -32.68 -1.29 76.22
N ILE A 1156 -33.05 -1.78 77.40
CA ILE A 1156 -33.43 -3.20 77.63
C ILE A 1156 -34.58 -3.66 76.71
N ASP A 1157 -35.67 -2.91 76.61
CA ASP A 1157 -36.84 -3.29 75.79
C ASP A 1157 -36.50 -3.36 74.30
N SER A 1158 -35.65 -2.43 73.83
CA SER A 1158 -35.16 -2.42 72.45
C SER A 1158 -34.25 -3.61 72.18
N ALA A 1159 -33.40 -4.01 73.14
CA ALA A 1159 -32.54 -5.18 73.00
C ALA A 1159 -33.36 -6.47 72.82
N LEU A 1160 -34.36 -6.69 73.68
CA LEU A 1160 -35.19 -7.89 73.63
C LEU A 1160 -36.05 -7.97 72.35
N SER A 1161 -36.68 -6.86 71.96
CA SER A 1161 -37.53 -6.80 70.77
C SER A 1161 -36.74 -6.95 69.46
N THR A 1162 -35.50 -6.45 69.43
CA THR A 1162 -34.66 -6.50 68.22
C THR A 1162 -34.06 -7.89 67.99
N CYS A 1163 -33.69 -8.61 69.04
CA CYS A 1163 -33.02 -9.90 68.90
C CYS A 1163 -33.96 -11.01 68.36
N GLY A 1164 -35.20 -11.05 68.84
CA GLY A 1164 -36.15 -12.13 68.51
C GLY A 1164 -35.83 -13.44 69.24
N ASN A 1165 -36.00 -14.58 68.55
CA ASN A 1165 -35.85 -15.93 69.12
C ASN A 1165 -34.67 -16.68 68.48
N GLY A 1166 -33.82 -17.31 69.29
CA GLY A 1166 -32.70 -18.13 68.79
C GLY A 1166 -31.59 -18.32 69.82
N PRO A 1167 -30.65 -19.25 69.57
CA PRO A 1167 -29.57 -19.59 70.52
C PRO A 1167 -28.69 -18.40 70.93
N GLU A 1168 -28.46 -17.46 70.01
CA GLU A 1168 -27.68 -16.25 70.27
C GLU A 1168 -28.46 -15.30 71.21
N CYS A 1169 -29.77 -15.12 70.95
CA CYS A 1169 -30.65 -14.31 71.78
C CYS A 1169 -30.85 -14.89 73.18
N ASP A 1170 -30.80 -16.23 73.34
CA ASP A 1170 -30.83 -16.87 74.67
C ASP A 1170 -29.70 -16.34 75.57
N SER A 1171 -28.50 -16.12 75.01
CA SER A 1171 -27.36 -15.56 75.76
C SER A 1171 -27.55 -14.08 76.09
N LEU A 1172 -28.22 -13.33 75.21
CA LEU A 1172 -28.55 -11.92 75.45
C LEU A 1172 -29.57 -11.77 76.60
N ILE A 1173 -30.56 -12.66 76.69
CA ILE A 1173 -31.58 -12.66 77.75
C ILE A 1173 -30.91 -12.74 79.13
N TRP A 1174 -29.88 -13.58 79.29
CA TRP A 1174 -29.08 -13.64 80.52
C TRP A 1174 -28.39 -12.32 80.86
N LEU A 1175 -27.80 -11.65 79.86
CA LEU A 1175 -27.14 -10.35 80.05
C LEU A 1175 -28.16 -9.25 80.39
N VAL A 1176 -29.32 -9.26 79.72
CA VAL A 1176 -30.43 -8.33 79.99
C VAL A 1176 -30.92 -8.49 81.43
N ALA A 1177 -31.25 -9.71 81.86
CA ALA A 1177 -31.78 -9.98 83.19
C ALA A 1177 -30.79 -9.62 84.32
N ALA A 1178 -29.48 -9.73 84.04
CA ALA A 1178 -28.43 -9.33 84.97
C ALA A 1178 -28.16 -7.82 84.99
N SER A 1179 -28.69 -7.04 84.03
CA SER A 1179 -28.42 -5.61 83.92
C SER A 1179 -29.23 -4.77 84.93
N ASP A 1180 -28.68 -3.62 85.31
CA ASP A 1180 -29.37 -2.65 86.17
C ASP A 1180 -30.58 -2.06 85.42
N GLY A 1181 -31.76 -2.10 86.05
CA GLY A 1181 -33.03 -1.67 85.45
C GLY A 1181 -33.89 -2.80 84.86
N ALA A 1182 -33.40 -4.06 84.87
CA ALA A 1182 -34.22 -5.22 84.53
C ALA A 1182 -35.35 -5.45 85.55
N GLY A 1183 -36.55 -5.72 85.07
CA GLY A 1183 -37.73 -6.03 85.88
C GLY A 1183 -37.89 -7.54 86.15
N PRO A 1184 -38.96 -7.91 86.88
CA PRO A 1184 -39.23 -9.31 87.24
C PRO A 1184 -39.46 -10.23 86.04
N SER A 1185 -40.00 -9.72 84.93
CA SER A 1185 -40.28 -10.47 83.70
C SER A 1185 -39.02 -10.93 82.98
N GLU A 1186 -38.00 -10.07 82.92
CA GLU A 1186 -36.73 -10.39 82.27
C GLU A 1186 -35.96 -11.43 83.09
N VAL A 1187 -35.95 -11.29 84.42
CA VAL A 1187 -35.37 -12.27 85.34
C VAL A 1187 -36.06 -13.62 85.20
N GLN A 1188 -37.39 -13.66 85.14
CA GLN A 1188 -38.13 -14.91 84.95
C GLN A 1188 -37.81 -15.58 83.60
N SER A 1189 -37.67 -14.78 82.54
CA SER A 1189 -37.33 -15.28 81.19
C SER A 1189 -35.93 -15.92 81.17
N ALA A 1190 -34.96 -15.31 81.84
CA ALA A 1190 -33.62 -15.90 81.99
C ALA A 1190 -33.67 -17.20 82.83
N MET A 1191 -34.43 -17.23 83.92
CA MET A 1191 -34.57 -18.44 84.75
C MET A 1191 -35.21 -19.62 83.99
N ALA A 1192 -36.16 -19.35 83.08
CA ALA A 1192 -36.73 -20.39 82.23
C ALA A 1192 -35.69 -21.02 81.28
N LEU A 1193 -34.71 -20.25 80.80
CA LEU A 1193 -33.60 -20.77 79.99
C LEU A 1193 -32.65 -21.66 80.80
N ALA A 1194 -32.55 -21.43 82.11
CA ALA A 1194 -31.72 -22.23 83.02
C ALA A 1194 -32.23 -23.68 83.13
N GLU A 1195 -33.55 -23.87 83.20
CA GLU A 1195 -34.17 -25.20 83.28
C GLU A 1195 -33.85 -26.08 82.07
N VAL A 1196 -33.70 -25.46 80.89
CA VAL A 1196 -33.41 -26.13 79.62
C VAL A 1196 -31.94 -26.01 79.18
N ARG A 1197 -31.08 -25.45 80.05
CA ARG A 1197 -29.63 -25.27 79.82
C ARG A 1197 -29.29 -24.54 78.51
N ARG A 1198 -30.06 -23.50 78.17
CA ARG A 1198 -29.86 -22.68 76.96
C ARG A 1198 -29.27 -21.31 77.28
N GLY A 1199 -28.49 -20.76 76.36
CA GLY A 1199 -27.90 -19.42 76.48
C GLY A 1199 -26.82 -19.27 77.56
N LEU A 1200 -26.36 -20.37 78.17
CA LEU A 1200 -25.34 -20.38 79.23
C LEU A 1200 -23.90 -20.33 78.69
N GLY A 1201 -23.69 -20.04 77.41
CA GLY A 1201 -22.36 -19.99 76.81
C GLY A 1201 -21.60 -18.68 77.04
N GLY A 1202 -20.27 -18.75 77.12
CA GLY A 1202 -19.38 -17.59 77.02
C GLY A 1202 -19.57 -16.55 78.14
N HIS A 1203 -19.73 -15.28 77.77
CA HIS A 1203 -19.82 -14.16 78.72
C HIS A 1203 -21.13 -14.13 79.52
N ALA A 1204 -22.20 -14.78 79.02
CA ALA A 1204 -23.47 -14.87 79.72
C ALA A 1204 -23.41 -15.78 80.96
N ALA A 1205 -22.48 -16.73 81.01
CA ALA A 1205 -22.28 -17.65 82.13
C ALA A 1205 -22.08 -16.92 83.47
N PHE A 1206 -21.20 -15.91 83.50
CA PHE A 1206 -20.92 -15.15 84.72
C PHE A 1206 -22.11 -14.28 85.13
N ALA A 1207 -22.80 -13.70 84.16
CA ALA A 1207 -24.03 -12.94 84.40
C ALA A 1207 -25.13 -13.85 84.96
N ALA A 1208 -25.27 -15.07 84.43
CA ALA A 1208 -26.20 -16.08 84.91
C ALA A 1208 -25.89 -16.53 86.35
N LEU A 1209 -24.62 -16.80 86.67
CA LEU A 1209 -24.20 -17.16 88.03
C LEU A 1209 -24.43 -16.01 89.02
N ALA A 1210 -24.09 -14.77 88.63
CA ALA A 1210 -24.30 -13.58 89.45
C ALA A 1210 -25.79 -13.31 89.69
N LEU A 1211 -26.61 -13.43 88.65
CA LEU A 1211 -28.05 -13.28 88.71
C LEU A 1211 -28.68 -14.37 89.58
N GLY A 1212 -28.32 -15.64 89.38
CA GLY A 1212 -28.79 -16.76 90.20
C GLY A 1212 -28.47 -16.56 91.69
N ARG A 1213 -27.29 -16.02 92.01
CA ARG A 1213 -26.92 -15.65 93.38
C ARG A 1213 -27.74 -14.47 93.91
N ARG A 1214 -28.00 -13.44 93.09
CA ARG A 1214 -28.83 -12.27 93.45
C ARG A 1214 -30.26 -12.67 93.80
N GLU A 1215 -30.83 -13.60 93.03
CA GLU A 1215 -32.21 -14.07 93.19
C GLU A 1215 -32.35 -15.24 94.18
N GLY A 1216 -31.27 -15.64 94.86
CA GLY A 1216 -31.28 -16.68 95.90
C GLY A 1216 -31.45 -18.12 95.39
N GLN A 1217 -31.17 -18.38 94.11
CA GLN A 1217 -31.17 -19.73 93.53
C GLN A 1217 -29.89 -20.51 93.83
N HIS A 1218 -29.97 -21.84 93.77
CA HIS A 1218 -28.84 -22.74 94.02
C HIS A 1218 -27.79 -22.62 92.90
N VAL A 1219 -26.77 -21.79 93.13
CA VAL A 1219 -25.64 -21.56 92.20
C VAL A 1219 -24.99 -22.87 91.72
N ALA A 1220 -25.05 -23.93 92.53
CA ALA A 1220 -24.56 -25.27 92.19
C ALA A 1220 -25.21 -25.86 90.91
N ALA A 1221 -26.52 -25.68 90.70
CA ALA A 1221 -27.21 -26.23 89.53
C ALA A 1221 -26.86 -25.48 88.23
N LEU A 1222 -26.63 -24.17 88.33
CA LEU A 1222 -26.12 -23.35 87.22
C LEU A 1222 -24.65 -23.67 86.93
N THR A 1223 -23.86 -24.00 87.96
CA THR A 1223 -22.44 -24.37 87.81
C THR A 1223 -22.28 -25.75 87.18
N GLU A 1224 -23.20 -26.69 87.42
CA GLU A 1224 -23.20 -28.03 86.81
C GLU A 1224 -23.73 -28.01 85.36
N ALA A 1225 -24.46 -26.96 84.98
CA ALA A 1225 -24.95 -26.73 83.62
C ALA A 1225 -23.95 -25.96 82.72
N LEU A 1226 -22.96 -25.30 83.33
CA LEU A 1226 -21.83 -24.61 82.70
C LEU A 1226 -20.64 -25.57 82.57
#